data_AF-A0A0C3FN86-F1
#
_entry.id   AF-A0A0C3FN86-F1
#
_cell.length_a   1.000
_cell.length_b   1.000
_cell.length_c   1.000
_cell.angle_alpha   90.00
_cell.angle_beta   90.00
_cell.angle_gamma   90.00
#
_symmetry.space_group_name_H-M   'P 1'
#
loop_
_entity.id
_entity.type
_entity.pdbx_description
1 polymer ?
#
loop_
_entity_poly.entity_id
_entity_poly.type
_entity_poly.pdbx_seq_one_letter_code
_entity_poly.pdbx_strand_id
1 'polypeptide(L)'
;MATLQTIVGNDINCILQWDNGRLSDDRPLMKFYNKFWGVSVEGEGPGCEWQVEESGTARGEERMCDNGEDGELEDGEDMQEDEDVAIEEEEEEEEEEEEYECNEEEWKSEEENINIDLIEGCYALNIDIAGIETSIWVRAEYIWLFDHIANLYYTDLSQERTRQKSSCVIVTGQPGIGGVFKAPSSFLPSEYSQYIWTLVDADESPTGVPEKLISRGTEHFIVYSTPPNRSRWADVHQTVHERVLVMNPWTRNEILRAASLRLPDPEFDHINKIFNELGPIPRLCIDYDEDELRAYRQDLKEVLDNLSLDNFRKAVTGVEGLNMDAIASKLCLIRRLEQSSIQFSNAVKVLPITPFIESRLALQLRKADHMEMGRLYKKFVSRPSTREISGIVFKAYGHGTFTHSISMRYFPMVRIGGSKVSKNKNQPQWHSTNAKLSPQLLGDKPQAALRKQRNLQLCLWESIQYISPKLHKRLTIRSDIYYLPAFPNQFGFDSFVIHDNILYLFKFTIKATHDIEDFFEIFDNCTGLPPRKDWRFIFVRPHEIPNTLKCPFQSTDALRDLTLYSTEIMVRVMYDAPNTFPLIRTETSQRKRMYNIDRYVPGWGEIIFIRLAADLYGPGSTADNCGYHKALALGASISDFLEVTVFPVPDYSATDPKSNLSSTDWLLSQPDDFKKMHIPMPYETPLPTAAASGDSDVTHSSAPPQPSIPTPVAFGDPLEFGGWKDNKPSWLLAVPQLVRSEYNIEFKSFNPPVVMNADEISRLRGYCRTFAQQLVSNTIIQESRLPPGNDDIVSRRSDPLLPASHNDSYRQQLKQNTSHDRGNHTTGGSPAWQALFASDAVRRALKKFSDQDKRLAARLVADGDNDDDDDDEDDDDSESEEIMDPIEYCRRLASQIPVYAKLVEEHDRKVRERRNLDISNWIESVAGAPETPELAQK
;
A
#
# COMPACT_ATOMS: atom_id res chain seq x y z
N MET A 1 -27.50 -3.31 21.55
CA MET A 1 -28.41 -2.61 22.48
C MET A 1 -29.05 -3.54 23.51
N ALA A 2 -29.22 -4.84 23.23
CA ALA A 2 -29.93 -5.76 24.12
C ALA A 2 -29.36 -5.83 25.55
N THR A 3 -28.08 -6.10 25.75
CA THR A 3 -27.52 -6.46 27.07
C THR A 3 -27.76 -5.43 28.17
N LEU A 4 -27.39 -4.16 27.95
CA LEU A 4 -27.56 -3.08 28.94
C LEU A 4 -29.02 -2.65 29.10
N GLN A 5 -29.80 -2.66 28.02
CA GLN A 5 -31.24 -2.42 28.07
C GLN A 5 -31.95 -3.54 28.84
N THR A 6 -31.41 -4.77 28.81
CA THR A 6 -31.89 -5.90 29.60
C THR A 6 -31.41 -5.84 31.06
N ILE A 7 -30.20 -5.35 31.33
CA ILE A 7 -29.69 -5.15 32.70
C ILE A 7 -30.55 -4.11 33.45
N VAL A 8 -30.73 -2.92 32.87
CA VAL A 8 -31.35 -1.76 33.52
C VAL A 8 -32.86 -1.72 33.31
N GLY A 9 -33.34 -2.26 32.18
CA GLY A 9 -34.69 -2.04 31.66
C GLY A 9 -34.86 -0.65 31.03
N ASN A 10 -35.84 -0.49 30.15
CA ASN A 10 -36.37 0.84 29.76
C ASN A 10 -37.31 1.43 30.83
N ASP A 11 -37.49 0.74 31.96
CA ASP A 11 -38.43 1.12 32.99
C ASP A 11 -37.81 2.18 33.91
N ILE A 12 -38.19 3.44 33.69
CA ILE A 12 -37.78 4.57 34.54
C ILE A 12 -38.09 4.34 36.02
N ASN A 13 -39.09 3.51 36.35
CA ASN A 13 -39.39 3.16 37.74
C ASN A 13 -38.31 2.27 38.36
N CYS A 14 -37.60 1.46 37.59
CA CYS A 14 -36.47 0.69 38.09
C CYS A 14 -35.31 1.62 38.48
N ILE A 15 -35.02 2.66 37.69
CA ILE A 15 -34.04 3.69 38.03
C ILE A 15 -34.47 4.45 39.29
N LEU A 16 -35.73 4.88 39.36
CA LEU A 16 -36.25 5.55 40.56
C LEU A 16 -36.24 4.63 41.80
N GLN A 17 -36.49 3.33 41.64
CA GLN A 17 -36.38 2.36 42.75
C GLN A 17 -34.93 2.17 43.19
N TRP A 18 -33.98 2.15 42.25
CA TRP A 18 -32.55 2.14 42.54
C TRP A 18 -32.13 3.36 43.38
N ASP A 19 -32.46 4.55 42.91
CA ASP A 19 -32.10 5.81 43.60
C ASP A 19 -32.69 5.90 45.00
N ASN A 20 -33.87 5.29 45.21
CA ASN A 20 -34.52 5.23 46.51
C ASN A 20 -34.07 4.05 47.40
N GLY A 21 -33.10 3.23 46.95
CA GLY A 21 -32.65 2.03 47.66
C GLY A 21 -33.74 0.95 47.82
N ARG A 22 -34.71 0.92 46.90
CA ARG A 22 -35.88 0.01 46.91
C ARG A 22 -35.83 -1.04 45.80
N LEU A 23 -34.77 -1.11 45.01
CA LEU A 23 -34.66 -2.13 43.97
C LEU A 23 -34.44 -3.50 44.63
N SER A 24 -35.22 -4.49 44.23
CA SER A 24 -35.08 -5.86 44.75
C SER A 24 -33.73 -6.47 44.34
N ASP A 25 -33.08 -7.17 45.28
CA ASP A 25 -31.83 -7.93 45.06
C ASP A 25 -31.93 -8.95 43.91
N ASP A 26 -33.15 -9.41 43.60
CA ASP A 26 -33.39 -10.37 42.53
C ASP A 26 -33.31 -9.76 41.12
N ARG A 27 -33.32 -8.42 41.00
CA ARG A 27 -33.28 -7.74 39.70
C ARG A 27 -31.91 -7.88 39.04
N PRO A 28 -31.84 -8.08 37.71
CA PRO A 28 -30.59 -8.20 36.99
C PRO A 28 -29.59 -7.05 37.25
N LEU A 29 -30.06 -5.79 37.29
CA LEU A 29 -29.24 -4.64 37.65
C LEU A 29 -28.61 -4.76 39.06
N MET A 30 -29.39 -5.20 40.05
CA MET A 30 -28.91 -5.33 41.43
C MET A 30 -27.93 -6.49 41.56
N LYS A 31 -28.17 -7.61 40.88
CA LYS A 31 -27.22 -8.72 40.76
C LYS A 31 -25.92 -8.28 40.09
N PHE A 32 -26.02 -7.49 39.02
CA PHE A 32 -24.87 -6.97 38.28
C PHE A 32 -24.04 -6.03 39.13
N TYR A 33 -24.68 -5.08 39.80
CA TYR A 33 -24.00 -4.22 40.76
C TYR A 33 -23.39 -5.01 41.90
N ASN A 34 -24.11 -5.92 42.56
CA ASN A 34 -23.58 -6.70 43.68
C ASN A 34 -22.38 -7.56 43.26
N LYS A 35 -22.39 -8.12 42.05
CA LYS A 35 -21.29 -8.94 41.53
C LYS A 35 -20.00 -8.14 41.28
N PHE A 36 -20.12 -6.90 40.81
CA PHE A 36 -18.96 -6.15 40.30
C PHE A 36 -18.60 -4.89 41.13
N TRP A 37 -19.55 -4.32 41.89
CA TRP A 37 -19.39 -3.06 42.64
C TRP A 37 -19.93 -3.09 44.08
N GLY A 38 -20.86 -4.00 44.43
CA GLY A 38 -21.53 -4.04 45.73
C GLY A 38 -20.79 -4.79 46.84
N VAL A 39 -19.60 -5.32 46.55
CA VAL A 39 -18.73 -5.91 47.58
C VAL A 39 -17.96 -4.78 48.26
N SER A 40 -18.29 -4.47 49.51
CA SER A 40 -17.45 -3.60 50.34
C SER A 40 -16.08 -4.25 50.53
N VAL A 41 -15.01 -3.55 50.14
CA VAL A 41 -13.62 -4.00 50.24
C VAL A 41 -13.21 -4.29 51.69
N GLU A 42 -13.99 -3.86 52.67
CA GLU A 42 -13.70 -4.03 54.10
C GLU A 42 -14.05 -5.42 54.66
N GLY A 43 -14.71 -6.30 53.87
CA GLY A 43 -15.31 -7.54 54.37
C GLY A 43 -14.55 -8.86 54.13
N GLU A 44 -13.61 -8.94 53.19
CA GLU A 44 -13.08 -10.23 52.74
C GLU A 44 -11.57 -10.37 52.94
N GLY A 45 -11.18 -11.42 53.67
CA GLY A 45 -9.79 -11.86 53.76
C GLY A 45 -9.22 -12.26 52.40
N PRO A 46 -7.91 -12.51 52.28
CA PRO A 46 -7.14 -12.58 51.03
C PRO A 46 -7.41 -13.81 50.13
N GLY A 47 -8.67 -14.23 49.96
CA GLY A 47 -9.08 -15.43 49.21
C GLY A 47 -9.96 -15.19 47.98
N CYS A 48 -10.35 -13.95 47.66
CA CYS A 48 -11.16 -13.66 46.47
C CYS A 48 -10.26 -13.48 45.24
N GLU A 49 -9.68 -14.59 44.79
CA GLU A 49 -9.12 -14.73 43.45
C GLU A 49 -10.27 -14.60 42.45
N TRP A 50 -10.22 -13.59 41.58
CA TRP A 50 -11.05 -13.54 40.38
C TRP A 50 -10.73 -14.78 39.55
N GLN A 51 -11.62 -15.77 39.57
CA GLN A 51 -11.41 -17.01 38.83
C GLN A 51 -11.47 -16.72 37.33
N VAL A 52 -10.30 -16.54 36.72
CA VAL A 52 -10.10 -16.66 35.28
C VAL A 52 -10.17 -18.14 34.99
N GLU A 53 -11.31 -18.63 34.52
CA GLU A 53 -11.37 -19.99 33.97
C GLU A 53 -10.59 -20.01 32.65
N GLU A 54 -9.39 -20.57 32.67
CA GLU A 54 -8.72 -21.02 31.45
C GLU A 54 -9.63 -22.08 30.80
N SER A 55 -10.16 -21.76 29.61
CA SER A 55 -11.07 -22.63 28.87
C SER A 55 -10.40 -23.99 28.59
N GLY A 56 -10.76 -25.01 29.38
CA GLY A 56 -10.31 -26.37 29.18
C GLY A 56 -10.92 -26.98 27.91
N THR A 57 -10.08 -27.64 27.11
CA THR A 57 -10.48 -28.51 25.99
C THR A 57 -11.55 -29.52 26.42
N ALA A 58 -12.77 -29.36 25.90
CA ALA A 58 -13.86 -30.30 26.09
C ALA A 58 -13.52 -31.63 25.40
N ARG A 59 -13.46 -32.71 26.19
CA ARG A 59 -13.29 -34.08 25.72
C ARG A 59 -14.69 -34.66 25.55
N GLY A 60 -15.12 -34.89 24.30
CA GLY A 60 -16.45 -35.42 23.98
C GLY A 60 -16.66 -36.82 24.54
N GLU A 61 -17.73 -36.99 25.32
CA GLU A 61 -18.36 -38.29 25.60
C GLU A 61 -19.41 -38.54 24.50
N GLU A 62 -19.15 -39.53 23.66
CA GLU A 62 -20.12 -40.07 22.70
C GLU A 62 -21.29 -40.69 23.45
N ARG A 63 -22.49 -40.15 23.23
CA ARG A 63 -23.75 -40.76 23.66
C ARG A 63 -24.44 -41.36 22.45
N MET A 64 -24.35 -42.69 22.34
CA MET A 64 -25.18 -43.51 21.45
C MET A 64 -26.66 -43.32 21.79
N CYS A 65 -27.46 -42.94 20.79
CA CYS A 65 -28.90 -43.15 20.77
C CYS A 65 -29.23 -43.95 19.52
N ASP A 66 -29.78 -45.14 19.75
CA ASP A 66 -30.13 -46.15 18.75
C ASP A 66 -31.67 -46.28 18.70
N ASN A 67 -32.18 -46.38 17.48
CA ASN A 67 -33.49 -46.87 17.00
C ASN A 67 -34.83 -46.21 17.39
N GLY A 68 -35.63 -45.96 16.35
CA GLY A 68 -37.04 -46.38 16.35
C GLY A 68 -38.01 -45.59 15.47
N GLU A 69 -38.51 -46.28 14.43
CA GLU A 69 -39.90 -46.24 13.92
C GLU A 69 -40.30 -45.28 12.77
N ASP A 70 -40.32 -45.86 11.57
CA ASP A 70 -41.51 -46.19 10.76
C ASP A 70 -42.62 -45.12 10.61
N GLY A 71 -42.81 -44.61 9.39
CA GLY A 71 -43.98 -43.82 9.01
C GLY A 71 -44.23 -43.87 7.50
N GLU A 72 -45.37 -44.45 7.14
CA GLU A 72 -45.79 -44.87 5.80
C GLU A 72 -46.16 -43.74 4.83
N LEU A 73 -46.10 -44.13 3.55
CA LEU A 73 -46.71 -43.60 2.33
C LEU A 73 -48.03 -42.84 2.49
N GLU A 74 -48.17 -41.73 1.76
CA GLU A 74 -49.43 -41.40 1.09
C GLU A 74 -49.19 -40.65 -0.23
N ASP A 75 -49.80 -41.20 -1.28
CA ASP A 75 -49.89 -40.70 -2.64
C ASP A 75 -50.78 -39.45 -2.72
N GLY A 76 -50.51 -38.52 -3.65
CA GLY A 76 -51.33 -37.32 -3.80
C GLY A 76 -51.06 -36.47 -5.04
N GLU A 77 -51.56 -36.97 -6.18
CA GLU A 77 -52.24 -36.25 -7.27
C GLU A 77 -51.51 -35.25 -8.19
N ASP A 78 -51.69 -35.55 -9.48
CA ASP A 78 -51.50 -34.76 -10.69
C ASP A 78 -52.16 -33.36 -10.64
N MET A 79 -51.46 -32.34 -11.15
CA MET A 79 -52.11 -31.21 -11.80
C MET A 79 -51.34 -30.79 -13.06
N GLN A 80 -52.06 -30.88 -14.18
CA GLN A 80 -51.70 -30.45 -15.52
C GLN A 80 -51.90 -28.94 -15.72
N GLU A 81 -51.02 -28.40 -16.56
CA GLU A 81 -51.28 -27.47 -17.68
C GLU A 81 -51.46 -25.96 -17.42
N ASP A 82 -50.58 -25.26 -18.15
CA ASP A 82 -50.77 -24.03 -18.91
C ASP A 82 -50.83 -22.69 -18.18
N GLU A 83 -49.79 -21.88 -18.38
CA GLU A 83 -49.97 -20.53 -18.93
C GLU A 83 -48.66 -19.99 -19.56
N ASP A 84 -48.70 -19.86 -20.89
CA ASP A 84 -47.74 -19.13 -21.70
C ASP A 84 -47.79 -17.62 -21.34
N VAL A 85 -46.77 -17.13 -20.65
CA VAL A 85 -46.51 -15.68 -20.55
C VAL A 85 -45.19 -15.40 -21.23
N ALA A 86 -45.29 -14.82 -22.42
CA ALA A 86 -44.18 -14.16 -23.10
C ALA A 86 -43.76 -12.95 -22.25
N ILE A 87 -42.66 -13.10 -21.51
CA ILE A 87 -41.92 -11.99 -20.91
C ILE A 87 -40.87 -11.57 -21.94
N GLU A 88 -40.96 -10.31 -22.35
CA GLU A 88 -40.03 -9.67 -23.27
C GLU A 88 -38.64 -9.58 -22.61
N GLU A 89 -37.62 -9.86 -23.44
CA GLU A 89 -36.20 -9.90 -23.13
C GLU A 89 -35.68 -8.57 -22.55
N GLU A 90 -35.55 -8.52 -21.21
CA GLU A 90 -34.63 -7.64 -20.47
C GLU A 90 -33.87 -8.50 -19.43
N GLU A 91 -33.23 -9.58 -19.89
CA GLU A 91 -32.32 -10.43 -19.10
C GLU A 91 -30.91 -10.38 -19.71
N GLU A 92 -30.13 -9.31 -19.45
CA GLU A 92 -28.69 -9.32 -19.79
C GLU A 92 -27.77 -8.66 -18.73
N GLU A 93 -28.25 -8.25 -17.54
CA GLU A 93 -27.38 -7.63 -16.51
C GLU A 93 -27.41 -8.29 -15.11
N GLU A 94 -28.12 -9.40 -14.89
CA GLU A 94 -28.19 -10.07 -13.56
C GLU A 94 -27.28 -11.33 -13.40
N GLU A 95 -26.51 -11.74 -14.42
CA GLU A 95 -25.67 -12.96 -14.34
C GLU A 95 -24.27 -12.77 -13.69
N GLU A 96 -23.90 -11.59 -13.18
CA GLU A 96 -22.56 -11.37 -12.56
C GLU A 96 -22.49 -11.62 -11.04
N GLU A 97 -23.57 -12.04 -10.38
CA GLU A 97 -23.57 -12.41 -8.95
C GLU A 97 -23.49 -13.93 -8.72
N GLU A 98 -22.78 -14.68 -9.57
CA GLU A 98 -22.46 -16.09 -9.28
C GLU A 98 -21.72 -16.21 -7.93
N GLU A 99 -22.30 -17.04 -7.07
CA GLU A 99 -21.91 -17.32 -5.70
C GLU A 99 -20.42 -17.73 -5.61
N TYR A 100 -19.63 -16.91 -4.90
CA TYR A 100 -18.26 -17.25 -4.52
C TYR A 100 -18.28 -18.39 -3.48
N GLU A 101 -18.36 -19.65 -3.93
CA GLU A 101 -17.92 -20.80 -3.15
C GLU A 101 -16.38 -20.77 -3.07
N CYS A 102 -15.85 -20.01 -2.12
CA CYS A 102 -14.45 -20.11 -1.73
C CYS A 102 -14.19 -21.53 -1.22
N ASN A 103 -13.19 -22.19 -1.79
CA ASN A 103 -12.78 -23.56 -1.50
C ASN A 103 -12.57 -23.77 0.03
N GLU A 104 -13.56 -24.33 0.73
CA GLU A 104 -13.62 -24.47 2.20
C GLU A 104 -12.51 -25.35 2.80
N GLU A 105 -11.91 -26.23 2.01
CA GLU A 105 -10.99 -27.26 2.53
C GLU A 105 -9.61 -26.72 2.93
N GLU A 106 -9.20 -25.54 2.44
CA GLU A 106 -7.87 -24.99 2.74
C GLU A 106 -7.82 -24.29 4.11
N TRP A 107 -8.94 -23.71 4.55
CA TRP A 107 -9.05 -22.98 5.81
C TRP A 107 -9.17 -23.88 7.05
N LYS A 108 -9.66 -25.10 6.89
CA LYS A 108 -9.82 -26.07 8.01
C LYS A 108 -8.49 -26.45 8.67
N SER A 109 -7.35 -26.31 7.97
CA SER A 109 -6.03 -26.60 8.56
C SER A 109 -5.47 -25.46 9.43
N GLU A 110 -5.99 -24.24 9.31
CA GLU A 110 -5.61 -23.10 10.15
C GLU A 110 -6.41 -23.03 11.46
N GLU A 111 -7.54 -23.74 11.56
CA GLU A 111 -8.38 -23.76 12.77
C GLU A 111 -7.65 -24.35 13.99
N GLU A 112 -6.71 -25.28 13.80
CA GLU A 112 -5.91 -25.81 14.91
C GLU A 112 -4.88 -24.80 15.46
N ASN A 113 -4.66 -23.66 14.78
CA ASN A 113 -3.76 -22.57 15.20
C ASN A 113 -4.47 -21.27 15.63
N ILE A 114 -5.78 -21.33 15.94
CA ILE A 114 -6.60 -20.18 16.39
C ILE A 114 -6.02 -19.46 17.63
N ASN A 115 -5.08 -20.05 18.37
CA ASN A 115 -4.49 -19.39 19.55
C ASN A 115 -3.38 -18.37 19.28
N ILE A 116 -2.84 -18.25 18.06
CA ILE A 116 -1.63 -17.42 17.84
C ILE A 116 -1.96 -15.91 17.74
N ASP A 117 -3.13 -15.53 17.23
CA ASP A 117 -3.49 -14.11 17.03
C ASP A 117 -4.39 -13.51 18.12
N LEU A 118 -4.57 -14.20 19.24
CA LEU A 118 -5.22 -13.60 20.40
C LEU A 118 -4.23 -12.66 21.08
N ILE A 119 -4.63 -11.40 21.30
CA ILE A 119 -3.83 -10.50 22.11
C ILE A 119 -3.82 -11.04 23.54
N GLU A 120 -2.63 -11.29 24.08
CA GLU A 120 -2.46 -11.72 25.47
C GLU A 120 -3.16 -10.74 26.41
N GLY A 121 -4.03 -11.25 27.27
CA GLY A 121 -4.84 -10.45 28.20
C GLY A 121 -6.29 -10.22 27.77
N CYS A 122 -6.73 -10.68 26.59
CA CYS A 122 -8.17 -10.76 26.28
C CYS A 122 -8.83 -11.90 27.08
N TYR A 123 -10.06 -11.70 27.56
CA TYR A 123 -10.80 -12.72 28.28
C TYR A 123 -12.33 -12.57 28.14
N ALA A 124 -13.05 -13.67 28.34
CA ALA A 124 -14.50 -13.65 28.46
C ALA A 124 -14.88 -13.34 29.92
N LEU A 125 -15.50 -12.20 30.17
CA LEU A 125 -16.04 -11.83 31.46
C LEU A 125 -17.39 -12.52 31.65
N ASN A 126 -17.43 -13.57 32.47
CA ASN A 126 -18.67 -14.27 32.79
C ASN A 126 -19.55 -13.41 33.73
N ILE A 127 -20.66 -12.90 33.19
CA ILE A 127 -21.65 -12.14 33.94
C ILE A 127 -22.48 -13.08 34.81
N ASP A 128 -22.84 -14.26 34.33
CA ASP A 128 -23.64 -15.28 35.03
C ASP A 128 -24.87 -14.70 35.76
N ILE A 129 -25.62 -13.82 35.09
CA ILE A 129 -26.87 -13.29 35.62
C ILE A 129 -27.99 -13.65 34.67
N ALA A 130 -28.94 -14.45 35.16
CA ALA A 130 -30.10 -14.89 34.41
C ALA A 130 -30.83 -13.70 33.75
N GLY A 131 -31.02 -13.79 32.44
CA GLY A 131 -31.65 -12.74 31.62
C GLY A 131 -30.67 -11.73 31.01
N ILE A 132 -29.38 -11.77 31.33
CA ILE A 132 -28.34 -10.97 30.68
C ILE A 132 -27.49 -11.92 29.82
N GLU A 133 -26.81 -11.41 28.79
CA GLU A 133 -25.75 -12.17 28.11
C GLU A 133 -24.84 -12.80 29.16
N THR A 134 -24.62 -14.12 29.05
CA THR A 134 -23.91 -14.87 30.08
C THR A 134 -22.45 -14.44 30.20
N SER A 135 -21.88 -13.88 29.13
CA SER A 135 -20.51 -13.38 29.14
C SER A 135 -20.30 -12.24 28.13
N ILE A 136 -19.30 -11.40 28.39
CA ILE A 136 -18.84 -10.34 27.49
C ILE A 136 -17.37 -10.57 27.15
N TRP A 137 -17.00 -10.38 25.88
CA TRP A 137 -15.59 -10.41 25.49
C TRP A 137 -14.89 -9.09 25.86
N VAL A 138 -13.88 -9.15 26.72
CA VAL A 138 -13.05 -8.00 27.12
C VAL A 138 -11.71 -8.07 26.40
N ARG A 139 -11.43 -7.07 25.55
CA ARG A 139 -10.14 -6.96 24.84
C ARG A 139 -9.05 -6.41 25.77
N ALA A 140 -7.83 -6.92 25.61
CA ALA A 140 -6.63 -6.40 26.26
C ALA A 140 -6.43 -4.90 25.98
N GLU A 141 -6.76 -4.45 24.76
CA GLU A 141 -6.71 -3.03 24.37
C GLU A 141 -7.56 -2.14 25.29
N TYR A 142 -8.75 -2.57 25.71
CA TYR A 142 -9.57 -1.79 26.64
C TYR A 142 -8.94 -1.70 28.02
N ILE A 143 -8.29 -2.76 28.49
CA ILE A 143 -7.61 -2.81 29.79
C ILE A 143 -6.42 -1.85 29.78
N TRP A 144 -5.59 -1.91 28.75
CA TRP A 144 -4.46 -1.01 28.61
C TRP A 144 -4.89 0.45 28.49
N LEU A 145 -5.96 0.72 27.72
CA LEU A 145 -6.54 2.04 27.59
C LEU A 145 -7.07 2.53 28.95
N PHE A 146 -7.78 1.69 29.68
CA PHE A 146 -8.28 1.96 31.02
C PHE A 146 -7.12 2.31 31.96
N ASP A 147 -6.09 1.46 32.06
CA ASP A 147 -4.92 1.68 32.90
C ASP A 147 -4.24 3.00 32.55
N HIS A 148 -4.11 3.31 31.25
CA HIS A 148 -3.52 4.56 30.79
C HIS A 148 -4.38 5.76 31.20
N ILE A 149 -5.68 5.72 30.94
CA ILE A 149 -6.61 6.80 31.28
C ILE A 149 -6.70 7.01 32.80
N ALA A 150 -6.73 5.93 33.58
CA ALA A 150 -6.73 5.99 35.03
C ALA A 150 -5.45 6.68 35.54
N ASN A 151 -4.28 6.28 35.02
CA ASN A 151 -3.01 6.94 35.36
C ASN A 151 -3.01 8.43 34.99
N LEU A 152 -3.58 8.79 33.84
CA LEU A 152 -3.75 10.19 33.44
C LEU A 152 -4.65 10.96 34.40
N TYR A 153 -5.79 10.38 34.73
CA TYR A 153 -6.76 10.95 35.66
C TYR A 153 -6.11 11.20 37.02
N TYR A 154 -5.45 10.20 37.63
CA TYR A 154 -4.77 10.38 38.92
C TYR A 154 -3.61 11.37 38.87
N THR A 155 -2.85 11.38 37.76
CA THR A 155 -1.78 12.36 37.57
C THR A 155 -2.34 13.77 37.47
N ASP A 156 -3.44 13.96 36.74
CA ASP A 156 -4.08 15.25 36.58
C ASP A 156 -4.73 15.73 37.90
N LEU A 157 -5.38 14.84 38.65
CA LEU A 157 -5.87 15.10 40.02
C LEU A 157 -4.74 15.65 40.91
N SER A 158 -3.56 15.01 40.88
CA SER A 158 -2.43 15.44 41.73
C SER A 158 -1.86 16.82 41.37
N GLN A 159 -2.14 17.34 40.16
CA GLN A 159 -1.59 18.60 39.64
C GLN A 159 -2.58 19.79 39.74
N GLU A 160 -3.75 19.57 40.34
CA GLU A 160 -4.92 20.46 40.34
C GLU A 160 -4.73 21.90 40.80
N ARG A 161 -3.67 22.22 41.54
CA ARG A 161 -3.53 23.59 42.06
C ARG A 161 -3.12 24.64 41.03
N THR A 162 -2.85 24.28 39.78
CA THR A 162 -2.28 25.26 38.81
C THR A 162 -2.89 25.29 37.41
N ARG A 163 -3.82 24.39 37.06
CA ARG A 163 -4.30 24.30 35.67
C ARG A 163 -5.57 25.10 35.42
N GLN A 164 -5.55 25.88 34.33
CA GLN A 164 -6.67 26.73 33.90
C GLN A 164 -7.66 26.02 32.95
N LYS A 165 -7.31 24.82 32.45
CA LYS A 165 -8.14 24.01 31.55
C LYS A 165 -8.32 22.60 32.13
N SER A 166 -9.54 22.08 32.05
CA SER A 166 -9.84 20.67 32.34
C SER A 166 -9.16 19.76 31.29
N SER A 167 -8.85 18.52 31.65
CA SER A 167 -8.33 17.52 30.71
C SER A 167 -9.45 16.66 30.14
N CYS A 168 -9.29 16.17 28.91
CA CYS A 168 -10.14 15.13 28.36
C CYS A 168 -9.30 14.13 27.55
N VAL A 169 -9.87 12.94 27.34
CA VAL A 169 -9.29 11.91 26.48
C VAL A 169 -10.24 11.66 25.32
N ILE A 170 -9.67 11.44 24.14
CA ILE A 170 -10.39 11.09 22.91
C ILE A 170 -9.85 9.74 22.47
N VAL A 171 -10.70 8.73 22.48
CA VAL A 171 -10.43 7.37 22.06
C VAL A 171 -11.00 7.20 20.66
N THR A 172 -10.16 6.78 19.72
CA THR A 172 -10.56 6.57 18.34
C THR A 172 -10.00 5.26 17.79
N GLY A 173 -10.30 4.90 16.54
CA GLY A 173 -9.87 3.61 15.95
C GLY A 173 -10.88 2.47 16.17
N GLN A 174 -12.18 2.77 16.04
CA GLN A 174 -13.30 1.80 16.16
C GLN A 174 -13.40 1.13 17.54
N PRO A 175 -13.61 1.91 18.62
CA PRO A 175 -13.77 1.39 19.97
C PRO A 175 -15.04 0.56 20.22
N GLY A 176 -15.90 0.33 19.21
CA GLY A 176 -17.07 -0.55 19.23
C GLY A 176 -17.66 -0.81 20.62
N ILE A 177 -18.35 0.18 21.20
CA ILE A 177 -18.92 0.05 22.54
C ILE A 177 -20.34 -0.51 22.42
N GLY A 178 -20.57 -1.69 22.99
CA GLY A 178 -21.89 -2.31 23.06
C GLY A 178 -22.74 -1.70 24.17
N GLY A 179 -23.56 -0.69 23.83
CA GLY A 179 -24.62 -0.14 24.69
C GLY A 179 -24.19 1.11 25.48
N VAL A 180 -24.99 2.18 25.36
CA VAL A 180 -24.72 3.48 26.00
C VAL A 180 -26.00 4.07 26.58
N PHE A 181 -25.87 4.83 27.68
CA PHE A 181 -26.98 5.61 28.21
C PHE A 181 -27.13 6.90 27.42
N LYS A 182 -28.35 7.20 26.97
CA LYS A 182 -28.66 8.49 26.39
C LYS A 182 -28.69 9.55 27.49
N ALA A 183 -27.65 10.38 27.54
CA ALA A 183 -27.61 11.50 28.48
C ALA A 183 -28.84 12.42 28.28
N PRO A 184 -29.60 12.74 29.34
CA PRO A 184 -30.76 13.61 29.22
C PRO A 184 -30.36 14.99 28.69
N SER A 185 -31.30 15.68 28.03
CA SER A 185 -31.04 17.04 27.52
C SER A 185 -30.63 18.01 28.62
N SER A 186 -31.16 17.81 29.83
CA SER A 186 -30.89 18.58 31.05
C SER A 186 -29.59 18.22 31.78
N PHE A 187 -28.84 17.21 31.34
CA PHE A 187 -27.59 16.81 31.99
C PHE A 187 -26.57 17.97 32.02
N LEU A 188 -26.11 18.35 33.21
CA LEU A 188 -25.11 19.40 33.42
C LEU A 188 -23.86 18.84 34.13
N PRO A 189 -22.68 18.83 33.47
CA PRO A 189 -21.42 18.40 34.10
C PRO A 189 -21.07 19.10 35.42
N SER A 190 -21.58 20.32 35.63
CA SER A 190 -21.35 21.13 36.82
C SER A 190 -22.09 20.63 38.07
N GLU A 191 -23.00 19.66 37.94
CA GLU A 191 -23.76 19.11 39.07
C GLU A 191 -22.93 18.11 39.90
N TYR A 192 -21.80 17.63 39.37
CA TYR A 192 -20.90 16.77 40.11
C TYR A 192 -20.10 17.57 41.13
N SER A 193 -20.23 17.18 42.40
CA SER A 193 -19.48 17.71 43.55
C SER A 193 -18.22 16.90 43.87
N GLN A 194 -17.93 15.90 43.03
CA GLN A 194 -16.78 15.02 43.13
C GLN A 194 -16.18 14.81 41.75
N TYR A 195 -14.89 14.50 41.73
CA TYR A 195 -14.20 14.13 40.52
C TYR A 195 -14.73 12.82 39.94
N ILE A 196 -15.46 12.94 38.83
CA ILE A 196 -16.04 11.81 38.12
C ILE A 196 -15.42 11.75 36.74
N TRP A 197 -15.18 10.54 36.23
CA TRP A 197 -14.84 10.33 34.85
C TRP A 197 -15.97 9.64 34.10
N THR A 198 -16.18 9.99 32.83
CA THR A 198 -17.30 9.47 32.03
C THR A 198 -16.85 9.13 30.63
N LEU A 199 -17.18 7.93 30.19
CA LEU A 199 -17.04 7.49 28.81
C LEU A 199 -18.28 7.91 28.02
N VAL A 200 -18.06 8.67 26.95
CA VAL A 200 -19.11 9.20 26.08
C VAL A 200 -18.89 8.64 24.69
N ASP A 201 -19.79 7.78 24.23
CA ASP A 201 -19.80 7.40 22.83
C ASP A 201 -20.43 8.52 22.00
N ALA A 202 -19.60 9.16 21.19
CA ALA A 202 -20.00 10.26 20.35
C ALA A 202 -20.32 9.81 18.92
N ASP A 203 -20.27 8.50 18.61
CA ASP A 203 -20.42 7.98 17.25
C ASP A 203 -21.78 8.34 16.61
N GLU A 204 -22.86 8.25 17.38
CA GLU A 204 -24.22 8.61 16.92
C GLU A 204 -24.47 10.13 16.82
N SER A 205 -23.57 10.96 17.35
CA SER A 205 -23.73 12.41 17.33
C SER A 205 -23.24 13.00 15.99
N PRO A 206 -24.11 13.61 15.17
CA PRO A 206 -23.69 14.16 13.87
C PRO A 206 -22.71 15.33 14.00
N THR A 207 -22.73 16.03 15.13
CA THR A 207 -21.80 17.13 15.44
C THR A 207 -20.55 16.66 16.19
N GLY A 208 -20.41 15.35 16.42
CA GLY A 208 -19.33 14.80 17.23
C GLY A 208 -19.51 15.05 18.73
N VAL A 209 -18.47 15.51 19.40
CA VAL A 209 -18.46 15.71 20.84
C VAL A 209 -19.50 16.77 21.26
N PRO A 210 -20.49 16.45 22.11
CA PRO A 210 -21.51 17.41 22.52
C PRO A 210 -20.92 18.59 23.28
N GLU A 211 -21.10 19.82 22.77
CA GLU A 211 -20.54 21.05 23.35
C GLU A 211 -20.92 21.23 24.83
N LYS A 212 -22.13 20.83 25.23
CA LYS A 212 -22.59 20.92 26.63
C LYS A 212 -21.78 20.10 27.63
N LEU A 213 -21.06 19.07 27.15
CA LEU A 213 -20.18 18.24 27.98
C LEU A 213 -18.80 18.89 28.13
N ILE A 214 -18.45 19.83 27.26
CA ILE A 214 -17.18 20.54 27.24
C ILE A 214 -17.25 21.71 28.26
N SER A 215 -17.15 21.37 29.54
CA SER A 215 -17.24 22.35 30.62
C SER A 215 -15.84 22.75 31.13
N ARG A 216 -15.64 24.05 31.37
CA ARG A 216 -14.38 24.58 31.92
C ARG A 216 -14.43 24.56 33.44
N GLY A 217 -13.37 24.04 34.07
CA GLY A 217 -13.20 24.11 35.52
C GLY A 217 -14.19 23.23 36.30
N THR A 218 -14.73 22.21 35.66
CA THR A 218 -15.49 21.16 36.33
C THR A 218 -14.56 20.03 36.75
N GLU A 219 -14.99 19.29 37.76
CA GLU A 219 -14.34 18.06 38.25
C GLU A 219 -14.65 16.85 37.33
N HIS A 220 -15.19 17.10 36.13
CA HIS A 220 -15.65 16.07 35.21
C HIS A 220 -14.58 15.74 34.17
N PHE A 221 -13.98 14.55 34.26
CA PHE A 221 -12.98 14.05 33.32
C PHE A 221 -13.65 13.22 32.22
N ILE A 222 -13.69 13.71 30.98
CA ILE A 222 -14.46 13.06 29.93
C ILE A 222 -13.56 12.28 28.98
N VAL A 223 -13.97 11.05 28.69
CA VAL A 223 -13.37 10.15 27.69
C VAL A 223 -14.35 10.04 26.53
N TYR A 224 -14.01 10.57 25.37
CA TYR A 224 -14.86 10.49 24.17
C TYR A 224 -14.47 9.30 23.31
N SER A 225 -15.42 8.46 22.94
CA SER A 225 -15.28 7.46 21.88
C SER A 225 -15.82 8.05 20.57
N THR A 226 -15.01 8.12 19.52
CA THR A 226 -15.44 8.71 18.23
C THR A 226 -14.65 8.12 17.06
N PRO A 227 -15.24 8.04 15.85
CA PRO A 227 -14.48 7.76 14.63
C PRO A 227 -13.34 8.75 14.46
N PRO A 228 -12.23 8.36 13.78
CA PRO A 228 -11.00 9.15 13.66
C PRO A 228 -11.16 10.35 12.71
N ASN A 229 -12.02 11.30 13.08
CA ASN A 229 -12.31 12.51 12.34
C ASN A 229 -12.20 13.74 13.25
N ARG A 230 -11.07 14.44 13.15
CA ARG A 230 -10.72 15.59 13.99
C ARG A 230 -11.77 16.69 14.00
N SER A 231 -12.54 16.86 12.92
CA SER A 231 -13.64 17.84 12.92
C SER A 231 -14.69 17.53 13.98
N ARG A 232 -14.89 16.26 14.37
CA ARG A 232 -15.83 15.83 15.41
C ARG A 232 -15.44 16.24 16.83
N TRP A 233 -14.19 16.67 17.05
CA TRP A 233 -13.72 17.16 18.34
C TRP A 233 -12.88 18.44 18.23
N ALA A 234 -12.96 19.15 17.10
CA ALA A 234 -12.17 20.37 16.89
C ALA A 234 -12.45 21.45 17.96
N ASP A 235 -13.68 21.49 18.47
CA ASP A 235 -14.11 22.44 19.51
C ASP A 235 -13.58 22.07 20.91
N VAL A 236 -13.26 20.79 21.14
CA VAL A 236 -12.67 20.26 22.37
C VAL A 236 -11.27 20.84 22.57
N HIS A 237 -10.46 20.89 21.50
CA HIS A 237 -9.09 21.44 21.54
C HIS A 237 -9.03 22.90 22.05
N GLN A 238 -10.07 23.69 21.76
CA GLN A 238 -10.09 25.12 22.11
C GLN A 238 -10.32 25.33 23.61
N THR A 239 -10.97 24.39 24.27
CA THR A 239 -11.61 24.54 25.58
C THR A 239 -10.92 23.72 26.66
N VAL A 240 -10.48 22.50 26.34
CA VAL A 240 -9.87 21.55 27.27
C VAL A 240 -8.51 21.07 26.76
N HIS A 241 -7.72 20.48 27.64
CA HIS A 241 -6.48 19.79 27.25
C HIS A 241 -6.83 18.40 26.74
N GLU A 242 -6.94 18.25 25.43
CA GLU A 242 -7.22 16.95 24.81
C GLU A 242 -5.99 16.04 24.78
N ARG A 243 -6.23 14.73 24.87
CA ARG A 243 -5.27 13.67 24.55
C ARG A 243 -5.96 12.67 23.63
N VAL A 244 -5.37 12.37 22.49
CA VAL A 244 -5.96 11.43 21.52
C VAL A 244 -5.25 10.08 21.64
N LEU A 245 -6.03 9.02 21.83
CA LEU A 245 -5.59 7.63 21.91
C LEU A 245 -6.22 6.86 20.75
N VAL A 246 -5.41 6.11 20.02
CA VAL A 246 -5.86 5.30 18.87
C VAL A 246 -5.87 3.84 19.29
N MET A 247 -7.01 3.18 19.18
CA MET A 247 -7.18 1.74 19.33
C MET A 247 -6.76 1.02 18.05
N ASN A 248 -6.16 -0.15 18.21
CA ASN A 248 -5.91 -1.02 17.06
C ASN A 248 -7.21 -1.68 16.59
N PRO A 249 -7.35 -1.93 15.27
CA PRO A 249 -8.46 -2.71 14.73
C PRO A 249 -8.58 -4.08 15.40
N TRP A 250 -9.77 -4.67 15.34
CA TRP A 250 -10.01 -6.00 15.91
C TRP A 250 -9.24 -7.07 15.14
N THR A 251 -8.69 -8.06 15.83
CA THR A 251 -8.16 -9.25 15.15
C THR A 251 -9.31 -10.18 14.75
N ARG A 252 -9.05 -11.06 13.77
CA ARG A 252 -10.02 -12.10 13.36
C ARG A 252 -10.49 -12.92 14.57
N ASN A 253 -9.55 -13.37 15.40
CA ASN A 253 -9.85 -14.19 16.57
C ASN A 253 -10.65 -13.42 17.63
N GLU A 254 -10.39 -12.13 17.84
CA GLU A 254 -11.22 -11.31 18.72
C GLU A 254 -12.68 -11.26 18.24
N ILE A 255 -12.90 -11.13 16.92
CA ILE A 255 -14.25 -11.12 16.33
C ILE A 255 -14.92 -12.49 16.46
N LEU A 256 -14.24 -13.58 16.10
CA LEU A 256 -14.81 -14.94 16.21
C LEU A 256 -15.15 -15.28 17.67
N ARG A 257 -14.29 -14.91 18.62
CA ARG A 257 -14.58 -15.08 20.06
C ARG A 257 -15.78 -14.25 20.48
N ALA A 258 -15.85 -12.97 20.12
CA ALA A 258 -17.01 -12.13 20.43
C ALA A 258 -18.30 -12.67 19.81
N ALA A 259 -18.25 -13.17 18.56
CA ALA A 259 -19.37 -13.79 17.88
C ALA A 259 -19.87 -15.04 18.63
N SER A 260 -18.95 -15.91 19.09
CA SER A 260 -19.31 -17.12 19.86
C SER A 260 -20.02 -16.85 21.19
N LEU A 261 -19.82 -15.66 21.78
CA LEU A 261 -20.50 -15.27 23.01
C LEU A 261 -21.85 -14.61 22.75
N ARG A 262 -22.02 -14.00 21.57
CA ARG A 262 -23.16 -13.14 21.25
C ARG A 262 -24.20 -13.82 20.37
N LEU A 263 -23.78 -14.66 19.45
CA LEU A 263 -24.64 -15.39 18.53
C LEU A 263 -24.87 -16.81 19.08
N PRO A 264 -26.12 -17.32 19.05
CA PRO A 264 -26.41 -18.66 19.55
C PRO A 264 -25.79 -19.76 18.67
N ASP A 265 -25.65 -19.49 17.37
CA ASP A 265 -25.03 -20.38 16.39
C ASP A 265 -24.28 -19.52 15.34
N PRO A 266 -23.04 -19.11 15.63
CA PRO A 266 -22.27 -18.24 14.74
C PRO A 266 -21.83 -18.98 13.47
N GLU A 267 -22.25 -18.49 12.31
CA GLU A 267 -21.73 -18.94 11.02
C GLU A 267 -20.31 -18.38 10.78
N PHE A 268 -19.29 -19.02 11.35
CA PHE A 268 -17.91 -18.51 11.33
C PHE A 268 -17.34 -18.30 9.92
N ASP A 269 -17.74 -19.11 8.95
CA ASP A 269 -17.32 -18.95 7.54
C ASP A 269 -17.87 -17.65 6.94
N HIS A 270 -19.14 -17.35 7.20
CA HIS A 270 -19.76 -16.10 6.80
C HIS A 270 -19.07 -14.89 7.46
N ILE A 271 -18.79 -14.97 8.76
CA ILE A 271 -18.05 -13.94 9.51
C ILE A 271 -16.65 -13.72 8.94
N ASN A 272 -15.93 -14.81 8.63
CA ASN A 272 -14.60 -14.76 8.03
C ASN A 272 -14.63 -14.15 6.62
N LYS A 273 -15.66 -14.47 5.82
CA LYS A 273 -15.89 -13.86 4.51
C LYS A 273 -16.06 -12.35 4.63
N ILE A 274 -16.93 -11.88 5.53
CA ILE A 274 -17.12 -10.44 5.79
C ILE A 274 -15.82 -9.80 6.28
N PHE A 275 -15.09 -10.42 7.21
CA PHE A 275 -13.82 -9.90 7.71
C PHE A 275 -12.80 -9.68 6.59
N ASN A 276 -12.69 -10.66 5.68
CA ASN A 276 -11.76 -10.63 4.55
C ASN A 276 -12.17 -9.62 3.47
N GLU A 277 -13.47 -9.42 3.28
CA GLU A 277 -14.03 -8.53 2.27
C GLU A 277 -14.09 -7.08 2.76
N LEU A 278 -14.79 -6.85 3.88
CA LEU A 278 -15.20 -5.54 4.39
C LEU A 278 -14.39 -5.07 5.59
N GLY A 279 -13.71 -5.98 6.28
CA GLY A 279 -12.69 -5.64 7.27
C GLY A 279 -12.97 -6.00 8.72
N PRO A 280 -12.02 -5.68 9.60
CA PRO A 280 -12.04 -5.99 11.03
C PRO A 280 -13.00 -5.09 11.83
N ILE A 281 -14.25 -4.97 11.37
CA ILE A 281 -15.27 -4.12 11.99
C ILE A 281 -16.31 -5.04 12.62
N PRO A 282 -16.32 -5.22 13.96
CA PRO A 282 -17.21 -6.17 14.63
C PRO A 282 -18.68 -5.97 14.29
N ARG A 283 -19.11 -4.71 14.11
CA ARG A 283 -20.48 -4.39 13.73
C ARG A 283 -20.83 -4.97 12.35
N LEU A 284 -19.94 -4.88 11.37
CA LEU A 284 -20.15 -5.53 10.07
C LEU A 284 -20.13 -7.05 10.21
N CYS A 285 -19.23 -7.60 11.02
CA CYS A 285 -19.04 -9.04 11.14
C CYS A 285 -20.09 -9.77 12.01
N ILE A 286 -20.77 -9.08 12.93
CA ILE A 286 -21.61 -9.71 13.97
C ILE A 286 -23.01 -9.10 14.03
N ASP A 287 -23.13 -7.78 13.81
CA ASP A 287 -24.39 -7.06 14.07
C ASP A 287 -25.23 -6.85 12.82
N TYR A 288 -24.61 -6.67 11.65
CA TYR A 288 -25.32 -6.35 10.41
C TYR A 288 -26.04 -7.57 9.85
N ASP A 289 -27.27 -7.35 9.38
CA ASP A 289 -27.97 -8.31 8.53
C ASP A 289 -27.54 -8.21 7.07
N GLU A 290 -28.04 -9.12 6.22
CA GLU A 290 -27.67 -9.18 4.80
C GLU A 290 -28.08 -7.93 4.01
N ASP A 291 -29.18 -7.26 4.37
CA ASP A 291 -29.62 -6.05 3.68
C ASP A 291 -28.70 -4.87 4.04
N GLU A 292 -28.31 -4.74 5.32
CA GLU A 292 -27.32 -3.76 5.78
C GLU A 292 -25.94 -4.01 5.16
N LEU A 293 -25.52 -5.27 5.06
CA LEU A 293 -24.27 -5.66 4.39
C LEU A 293 -24.32 -5.36 2.89
N ARG A 294 -25.44 -5.67 2.20
CA ARG A 294 -25.63 -5.34 0.78
C ARG A 294 -25.56 -3.83 0.56
N ALA A 295 -26.22 -3.03 1.40
CA ALA A 295 -26.16 -1.58 1.34
C ALA A 295 -24.73 -1.06 1.55
N TYR A 296 -23.99 -1.62 2.52
CA TYR A 296 -22.59 -1.27 2.75
C TYR A 296 -21.69 -1.63 1.56
N ARG A 297 -21.86 -2.81 0.96
CA ARG A 297 -21.13 -3.24 -0.24
C ARG A 297 -21.38 -2.30 -1.42
N GLN A 298 -22.65 -1.93 -1.64
CA GLN A 298 -23.02 -1.02 -2.72
C GLN A 298 -22.39 0.37 -2.53
N ASP A 299 -22.42 0.89 -1.30
CA ASP A 299 -21.80 2.17 -0.97
C ASP A 299 -20.26 2.13 -1.09
N LEU A 300 -19.62 1.03 -0.68
CA LEU A 300 -18.19 0.81 -0.89
C LEU A 300 -17.85 0.75 -2.39
N LYS A 301 -18.66 0.04 -3.19
CA LYS A 301 -18.52 -0.04 -4.66
C LYS A 301 -18.61 1.35 -5.29
N GLU A 302 -19.63 2.13 -4.95
CA GLU A 302 -19.79 3.51 -5.44
C GLU A 302 -18.58 4.39 -5.09
N VAL A 303 -18.06 4.28 -3.85
CA VAL A 303 -16.88 5.02 -3.43
C VAL A 303 -15.63 4.62 -4.22
N LEU A 304 -15.46 3.32 -4.51
CA LEU A 304 -14.33 2.82 -5.30
C LEU A 304 -14.43 3.23 -6.77
N ASP A 305 -15.62 3.15 -7.38
CA ASP A 305 -15.82 3.48 -8.79
C ASP A 305 -15.70 4.98 -9.06
N ASN A 306 -16.08 5.83 -8.10
CA ASN A 306 -15.95 7.29 -8.18
C ASN A 306 -14.63 7.83 -7.61
N LEU A 307 -13.65 6.96 -7.30
CA LEU A 307 -12.42 7.36 -6.63
C LEU A 307 -11.45 8.08 -7.58
N SER A 308 -11.42 9.41 -7.51
CA SER A 308 -10.37 10.20 -8.16
C SER A 308 -9.05 10.14 -7.39
N LEU A 309 -7.91 10.37 -8.08
CA LEU A 309 -6.61 10.48 -7.43
C LEU A 309 -6.55 11.56 -6.35
N ASP A 310 -7.25 12.69 -6.56
CA ASP A 310 -7.28 13.77 -5.57
C ASP A 310 -8.08 13.37 -4.33
N ASN A 311 -9.23 12.69 -4.50
CA ASN A 311 -10.02 12.18 -3.38
C ASN A 311 -9.26 11.11 -2.61
N PHE A 312 -8.61 10.16 -3.30
CA PHE A 312 -7.77 9.15 -2.64
C PHE A 312 -6.60 9.79 -1.87
N ARG A 313 -5.94 10.79 -2.48
CA ARG A 313 -4.88 11.56 -1.83
C ARG A 313 -5.38 12.28 -0.57
N LYS A 314 -6.55 12.92 -0.65
CA LYS A 314 -7.18 13.61 0.48
C LYS A 314 -7.56 12.62 1.58
N ALA A 315 -8.18 11.50 1.23
CA ALA A 315 -8.54 10.45 2.18
C ALA A 315 -7.31 9.96 2.96
N VAL A 316 -6.26 9.52 2.28
CA VAL A 316 -5.04 8.97 2.92
C VAL A 316 -4.29 10.03 3.75
N THR A 317 -4.15 11.26 3.25
CA THR A 317 -3.47 12.33 4.00
C THR A 317 -4.30 12.91 5.14
N GLY A 318 -5.63 12.85 5.02
CA GLY A 318 -6.56 13.17 6.10
C GLY A 318 -6.42 12.19 7.25
N VAL A 319 -6.34 10.89 6.94
CA VAL A 319 -6.17 9.82 7.95
C VAL A 319 -4.94 10.03 8.83
N GLU A 320 -3.81 10.46 8.26
CA GLU A 320 -2.57 10.76 9.02
C GLU A 320 -2.79 11.87 10.06
N GLY A 321 -3.66 12.83 9.76
CA GLY A 321 -4.08 13.90 10.68
C GLY A 321 -5.28 13.51 11.56
N LEU A 322 -5.66 12.24 11.59
CA LEU A 322 -6.89 11.72 12.20
C LEU A 322 -8.14 12.48 11.72
N ASN A 323 -8.17 12.83 10.44
CA ASN A 323 -9.27 13.51 9.76
C ASN A 323 -9.83 12.59 8.66
N MET A 324 -10.35 11.43 9.08
CA MET A 324 -11.02 10.48 8.20
C MET A 324 -12.41 10.99 7.85
N ASP A 325 -12.59 11.34 6.58
CA ASP A 325 -13.91 11.59 6.00
C ASP A 325 -14.65 10.26 5.71
N ALA A 326 -15.87 10.37 5.18
CA ALA A 326 -16.71 9.22 4.86
C ALA A 326 -16.08 8.28 3.80
N ILE A 327 -15.20 8.80 2.94
CA ILE A 327 -14.47 8.01 1.95
C ILE A 327 -13.34 7.26 2.66
N ALA A 328 -12.53 7.96 3.45
CA ALA A 328 -11.42 7.38 4.19
C ALA A 328 -11.87 6.26 5.12
N SER A 329 -13.01 6.40 5.80
CA SER A 329 -13.56 5.36 6.70
C SER A 329 -13.94 4.06 6.03
N LYS A 330 -14.09 4.05 4.69
CA LYS A 330 -14.39 2.86 3.89
C LYS A 330 -13.17 2.29 3.17
N LEU A 331 -12.11 3.08 3.02
CA LEU A 331 -10.92 2.69 2.27
C LEU A 331 -9.72 2.36 3.16
N CYS A 332 -9.63 3.00 4.33
CA CYS A 332 -8.44 2.98 5.16
C CYS A 332 -8.74 2.53 6.59
N LEU A 333 -7.81 1.76 7.18
CA LEU A 333 -7.69 1.53 8.61
C LEU A 333 -6.52 2.36 9.17
N ILE A 334 -6.64 2.70 10.45
CA ILE A 334 -5.52 3.21 11.24
C ILE A 334 -5.06 2.15 12.24
N ARG A 335 -3.74 2.03 12.39
CA ARG A 335 -3.12 1.18 13.42
C ARG A 335 -2.02 1.97 14.10
N ARG A 336 -1.76 1.74 15.38
CA ARG A 336 -0.59 2.33 16.04
C ARG A 336 0.70 1.82 15.38
N LEU A 337 1.71 2.69 15.27
CA LEU A 337 3.02 2.30 14.75
C LEU A 337 3.68 1.24 15.66
N GLU A 338 3.59 1.46 16.97
CA GLU A 338 4.04 0.56 18.04
C GLU A 338 2.82 -0.02 18.76
N GLN A 339 2.67 -1.34 18.73
CA GLN A 339 1.44 -1.99 19.21
C GLN A 339 1.39 -2.09 20.74
N SER A 340 2.54 -2.34 21.37
CA SER A 340 2.70 -2.51 22.82
C SER A 340 2.61 -1.21 23.62
N SER A 341 2.74 -0.06 22.95
CA SER A 341 2.76 1.25 23.60
C SER A 341 1.48 2.02 23.28
N ILE A 342 0.69 2.33 24.31
CA ILE A 342 -0.43 3.30 24.24
C ILE A 342 0.09 4.74 24.39
N GLN A 343 1.40 4.94 24.52
CA GLN A 343 1.97 6.28 24.68
C GLN A 343 1.61 7.19 23.48
N PHE A 344 1.66 8.50 23.73
CA PHE A 344 1.13 9.65 22.96
C PHE A 344 1.62 9.81 21.50
N SER A 345 2.11 8.74 20.89
CA SER A 345 2.51 8.75 19.51
C SER A 345 1.28 8.85 18.62
N ASN A 346 1.03 10.07 18.14
CA ASN A 346 0.18 10.32 16.96
C ASN A 346 0.72 9.60 15.70
N ALA A 347 1.82 8.82 15.81
CA ALA A 347 2.30 7.98 14.72
C ALA A 347 1.36 6.79 14.52
N VAL A 348 0.42 6.97 13.60
CA VAL A 348 -0.40 5.91 13.05
C VAL A 348 0.17 5.41 11.72
N LYS A 349 -0.06 4.14 11.44
CA LYS A 349 0.04 3.55 10.11
C LYS A 349 -1.33 3.60 9.46
N VAL A 350 -1.37 4.01 8.21
CA VAL A 350 -2.54 3.97 7.33
C VAL A 350 -2.42 2.73 6.47
N LEU A 351 -3.45 1.89 6.52
CA LEU A 351 -3.54 0.62 5.82
C LEU A 351 -4.82 0.60 4.98
N PRO A 352 -4.89 -0.15 3.86
CA PRO A 352 -6.18 -0.50 3.28
C PRO A 352 -6.98 -1.31 4.31
N ILE A 353 -8.32 -1.26 4.27
CA ILE A 353 -9.11 -2.01 5.26
C ILE A 353 -8.88 -3.52 5.13
N THR A 354 -8.92 -4.01 3.89
CA THR A 354 -8.73 -5.42 3.56
C THR A 354 -7.84 -5.58 2.34
N PRO A 355 -7.26 -6.77 2.12
CA PRO A 355 -6.69 -7.12 0.82
C PRO A 355 -7.69 -6.90 -0.33
N PHE A 356 -8.98 -7.21 -0.12
CA PHE A 356 -10.05 -6.94 -1.09
C PHE A 356 -10.08 -5.48 -1.53
N ILE A 357 -10.14 -4.55 -0.58
CA ILE A 357 -10.13 -3.12 -0.86
C ILE A 357 -8.80 -2.69 -1.49
N GLU A 358 -7.66 -3.25 -1.06
CA GLU A 358 -6.36 -3.00 -1.68
C GLU A 358 -6.33 -3.31 -3.18
N SER A 359 -6.87 -4.44 -3.64
CA SER A 359 -6.87 -4.74 -5.08
C SER A 359 -7.77 -3.79 -5.85
N ARG A 360 -8.95 -3.47 -5.32
CA ARG A 360 -9.90 -2.56 -5.97
C ARG A 360 -9.28 -1.17 -6.08
N LEU A 361 -8.59 -0.70 -5.03
CA LEU A 361 -7.79 0.52 -5.08
C LEU A 361 -6.71 0.43 -6.17
N ALA A 362 -5.93 -0.65 -6.23
CA ALA A 362 -4.90 -0.81 -7.25
C ALA A 362 -5.49 -0.80 -8.68
N LEU A 363 -6.64 -1.44 -8.90
CA LEU A 363 -7.35 -1.46 -10.19
C LEU A 363 -7.85 -0.07 -10.58
N GLN A 364 -8.43 0.68 -9.66
CA GLN A 364 -8.90 2.05 -9.95
C GLN A 364 -7.73 2.99 -10.19
N LEU A 365 -6.67 2.91 -9.38
CA LEU A 365 -5.46 3.72 -9.56
C LEU A 365 -4.77 3.48 -10.91
N ARG A 366 -4.83 2.25 -11.46
CA ARG A 366 -4.29 1.93 -12.79
C ARG A 366 -4.94 2.71 -13.93
N LYS A 367 -6.17 3.17 -13.77
CA LYS A 367 -6.87 4.00 -14.77
C LYS A 367 -6.37 5.45 -14.78
N ALA A 368 -5.66 5.85 -13.74
CA ALA A 368 -5.21 7.22 -13.59
C ALA A 368 -3.95 7.52 -14.42
N ASP A 369 -3.69 8.82 -14.62
CA ASP A 369 -2.50 9.27 -15.33
C ASP A 369 -1.22 8.77 -14.66
N HIS A 370 -0.30 8.27 -15.50
CA HIS A 370 0.93 7.63 -15.04
C HIS A 370 1.84 8.61 -14.28
N MET A 371 1.84 9.90 -14.66
CA MET A 371 2.65 10.92 -14.01
C MET A 371 2.07 11.31 -12.66
N GLU A 372 0.74 11.43 -12.57
CA GLU A 372 0.05 11.70 -11.30
C GLU A 372 0.24 10.54 -10.31
N MET A 373 0.17 9.28 -10.76
CA MET A 373 0.53 8.13 -9.94
C MET A 373 1.97 8.20 -9.42
N GLY A 374 2.92 8.57 -10.27
CA GLY A 374 4.31 8.77 -9.87
C GLY A 374 4.46 9.82 -8.77
N ARG A 375 3.78 10.97 -8.91
CA ARG A 375 3.75 12.03 -7.89
C ARG A 375 3.14 11.55 -6.58
N LEU A 376 2.03 10.81 -6.66
CA LEU A 376 1.33 10.27 -5.50
C LEU A 376 2.21 9.26 -4.75
N TYR A 377 2.87 8.34 -5.46
CA TYR A 377 3.82 7.40 -4.88
C TYR A 377 4.93 8.11 -4.12
N LYS A 378 5.59 9.11 -4.73
CA LYS A 378 6.66 9.88 -4.06
C LYS A 378 6.17 10.55 -2.79
N LYS A 379 4.95 11.09 -2.82
CA LYS A 379 4.34 11.70 -1.64
C LYS A 379 4.16 10.68 -0.52
N PHE A 380 3.59 9.51 -0.80
CA PHE A 380 3.30 8.51 0.23
C PHE A 380 4.53 7.75 0.73
N VAL A 381 5.49 7.42 -0.14
CA VAL A 381 6.70 6.70 0.28
C VAL A 381 7.59 7.55 1.21
N SER A 382 7.51 8.89 1.09
CA SER A 382 8.25 9.83 1.96
C SER A 382 7.72 9.89 3.40
N ARG A 383 6.55 9.30 3.67
CA ARG A 383 5.90 9.34 4.98
C ARG A 383 5.79 7.94 5.57
N PRO A 384 6.38 7.68 6.77
CA PRO A 384 6.31 6.37 7.41
C PRO A 384 4.88 5.86 7.63
N SER A 385 3.95 6.77 7.95
CA SER A 385 2.53 6.51 8.21
C SER A 385 1.80 5.93 6.98
N THR A 386 2.13 6.39 5.77
CA THR A 386 1.45 5.98 4.52
C THR A 386 2.25 4.97 3.70
N ARG A 387 3.28 4.36 4.30
CA ARG A 387 4.19 3.49 3.56
C ARG A 387 3.48 2.29 2.94
N GLU A 388 2.59 1.61 3.65
CA GLU A 388 1.85 0.46 3.09
C GLU A 388 0.96 0.88 1.92
N ILE A 389 0.25 2.01 2.02
CA ILE A 389 -0.52 2.59 0.90
C ILE A 389 0.38 2.90 -0.31
N SER A 390 1.61 3.36 -0.09
CA SER A 390 2.55 3.60 -1.19
C SER A 390 2.90 2.33 -1.97
N GLY A 391 2.78 1.15 -1.35
CA GLY A 391 2.94 -0.15 -2.01
C GLY A 391 1.84 -0.40 -3.04
N ILE A 392 0.60 -0.05 -2.69
CA ILE A 392 -0.57 -0.15 -3.57
C ILE A 392 -0.41 0.77 -4.79
N VAL A 393 -0.02 2.03 -4.55
CA VAL A 393 0.22 3.00 -5.64
C VAL A 393 1.38 2.54 -6.53
N PHE A 394 2.45 2.01 -5.94
CA PHE A 394 3.58 1.47 -6.70
C PHE A 394 3.18 0.25 -7.56
N LYS A 395 2.38 -0.66 -7.00
CA LYS A 395 1.83 -1.82 -7.73
C LYS A 395 0.98 -1.35 -8.92
N ALA A 396 0.06 -0.41 -8.70
CA ALA A 396 -0.74 0.18 -9.77
C ALA A 396 0.12 0.86 -10.85
N TYR A 397 1.11 1.65 -10.43
CA TYR A 397 2.08 2.30 -11.32
C TYR A 397 2.83 1.28 -12.17
N GLY A 398 3.38 0.24 -11.54
CA GLY A 398 4.15 -0.81 -12.20
C GLY A 398 3.31 -1.62 -13.20
N HIS A 399 2.08 -1.98 -12.84
CA HIS A 399 1.16 -2.61 -13.78
C HIS A 399 0.82 -1.68 -14.95
N GLY A 400 0.58 -0.38 -14.71
CA GLY A 400 0.35 0.60 -15.78
C GLY A 400 1.52 0.69 -16.77
N THR A 401 2.76 0.66 -16.27
CA THR A 401 3.96 0.57 -17.13
C THR A 401 3.96 -0.75 -17.92
N PHE A 402 3.70 -1.85 -17.24
CA PHE A 402 3.82 -3.19 -17.84
C PHE A 402 2.68 -3.52 -18.80
N THR A 403 1.52 -2.87 -18.75
CA THR A 403 0.41 -3.12 -19.70
C THR A 403 0.81 -2.93 -21.17
N HIS A 404 1.70 -1.98 -21.45
CA HIS A 404 2.05 -1.59 -22.83
C HIS A 404 3.33 -2.27 -23.32
N SER A 405 4.33 -2.35 -22.44
CA SER A 405 5.62 -2.95 -22.75
C SER A 405 6.37 -3.24 -21.46
N ILE A 406 7.13 -4.32 -21.43
CA ILE A 406 8.01 -4.64 -20.31
C ILE A 406 9.44 -4.46 -20.80
N SER A 407 10.13 -3.44 -20.30
CA SER A 407 11.54 -3.20 -20.59
C SER A 407 12.29 -3.02 -19.29
N MET A 408 13.07 -4.02 -18.90
CA MET A 408 13.81 -3.99 -17.64
C MET A 408 15.03 -4.90 -17.63
N ARG A 409 15.96 -4.57 -16.73
CA ARG A 409 17.13 -5.39 -16.41
C ARG A 409 16.88 -6.07 -15.08
N TYR A 410 16.98 -7.39 -15.05
CA TYR A 410 16.75 -8.18 -13.85
C TYR A 410 17.98 -9.02 -13.50
N PHE A 411 18.16 -9.24 -12.21
CA PHE A 411 19.37 -9.83 -11.64
C PHE A 411 19.00 -11.05 -10.80
N PRO A 412 19.74 -12.16 -10.89
CA PRO A 412 19.50 -13.29 -10.01
C PRO A 412 19.76 -12.88 -8.56
N MET A 413 18.86 -13.29 -7.66
CA MET A 413 19.07 -13.13 -6.23
C MET A 413 20.15 -14.11 -5.75
N VAL A 414 20.83 -13.78 -4.65
CA VAL A 414 21.89 -14.61 -4.07
C VAL A 414 21.52 -15.09 -2.68
N ARG A 415 21.80 -16.36 -2.40
CA ARG A 415 21.60 -16.96 -1.08
C ARG A 415 22.76 -16.62 -0.17
N ILE A 416 22.50 -15.94 0.94
CA ILE A 416 23.50 -15.53 1.93
C ILE A 416 23.23 -16.26 3.26
N GLY A 417 24.31 -16.77 3.88
CA GLY A 417 24.30 -17.45 5.19
C GLY A 417 23.96 -18.94 5.15
N GLY A 418 24.93 -19.86 5.03
CA GLY A 418 24.58 -21.29 4.97
C GLY A 418 25.66 -22.37 4.91
N SER A 419 26.91 -22.15 5.29
CA SER A 419 27.90 -23.26 5.27
C SER A 419 28.02 -24.04 6.58
N LYS A 420 27.54 -23.51 7.71
CA LYS A 420 27.52 -24.23 8.98
C LYS A 420 26.17 -23.99 9.64
N VAL A 421 25.24 -24.93 9.43
CA VAL A 421 23.94 -24.95 10.10
C VAL A 421 24.19 -25.22 11.58
N SER A 422 24.43 -24.14 12.33
CA SER A 422 24.09 -24.12 13.75
C SER A 422 22.63 -24.57 13.84
N LYS A 423 22.35 -25.59 14.67
CA LYS A 423 21.00 -26.12 14.88
C LYS A 423 19.99 -25.06 15.36
N ASN A 424 20.45 -23.84 15.68
CA ASN A 424 19.63 -22.72 16.07
C ASN A 424 19.70 -21.57 15.04
N LYS A 425 18.64 -21.49 14.22
CA LYS A 425 17.74 -20.33 14.02
C LYS A 425 17.74 -19.49 12.75
N ASN A 426 18.74 -19.45 11.87
CA ASN A 426 18.58 -18.66 10.63
C ASN A 426 18.72 -19.53 9.38
N GLN A 427 17.59 -19.89 8.78
CA GLN A 427 17.59 -20.46 7.44
C GLN A 427 18.22 -19.45 6.46
N PRO A 428 19.00 -19.92 5.47
CA PRO A 428 19.65 -19.06 4.48
C PRO A 428 18.64 -18.20 3.72
N GLN A 429 18.84 -16.88 3.70
CA GLN A 429 17.94 -15.95 3.02
C GLN A 429 18.44 -15.61 1.61
N TRP A 430 17.51 -15.32 0.71
CA TRP A 430 17.79 -14.74 -0.60
C TRP A 430 17.89 -13.23 -0.50
N HIS A 431 18.89 -12.64 -1.14
CA HIS A 431 19.13 -11.21 -1.16
C HIS A 431 19.13 -10.67 -2.60
N SER A 432 18.54 -9.50 -2.79
CA SER A 432 18.63 -8.79 -4.06
C SER A 432 20.05 -8.30 -4.31
N THR A 433 20.50 -8.40 -5.56
CA THR A 433 21.88 -8.09 -5.97
C THR A 433 22.05 -6.69 -6.56
N ASN A 434 20.94 -6.02 -6.87
CA ASN A 434 20.89 -4.66 -7.39
C ASN A 434 21.10 -3.57 -6.33
N ALA A 435 20.82 -3.87 -5.06
CA ALA A 435 21.11 -2.94 -3.96
C ALA A 435 22.62 -2.84 -3.74
N LYS A 436 23.11 -1.64 -3.39
CA LYS A 436 24.50 -1.43 -2.93
C LYS A 436 24.71 -2.21 -1.63
N LEU A 437 25.07 -3.48 -1.76
CA LEU A 437 25.52 -4.28 -0.64
C LEU A 437 26.88 -3.73 -0.19
N SER A 438 27.09 -3.62 1.12
CA SER A 438 28.40 -3.22 1.67
C SER A 438 29.48 -4.20 1.15
N PRO A 439 30.66 -3.71 0.71
CA PRO A 439 31.76 -4.56 0.23
C PRO A 439 32.12 -5.71 1.18
N GLN A 440 31.97 -5.51 2.49
CA GLN A 440 32.26 -6.51 3.52
C GLN A 440 31.29 -7.71 3.50
N LEU A 441 30.06 -7.53 2.98
CA LEU A 441 29.09 -8.61 2.78
C LEU A 441 29.19 -9.25 1.39
N LEU A 442 29.90 -8.61 0.45
CA LEU A 442 30.14 -9.14 -0.90
C LEU A 442 31.32 -10.12 -0.89
N GLY A 443 31.03 -11.40 -0.67
CA GLY A 443 31.87 -12.45 -1.25
C GLY A 443 31.80 -12.42 -2.79
N ASP A 444 32.48 -13.35 -3.46
CA ASP A 444 32.48 -13.45 -4.94
C ASP A 444 31.08 -13.67 -5.57
N LYS A 445 30.10 -14.12 -4.76
CA LYS A 445 28.76 -14.54 -5.22
C LYS A 445 27.90 -13.38 -5.76
N PRO A 446 27.65 -12.27 -5.04
CA PRO A 446 26.95 -11.11 -5.59
C PRO A 446 27.57 -10.58 -6.89
N GLN A 447 28.90 -10.51 -6.97
CA GLN A 447 29.58 -10.01 -8.17
C GLN A 447 29.42 -10.96 -9.36
N ALA A 448 29.45 -12.28 -9.13
CA ALA A 448 29.12 -13.27 -10.14
C ALA A 448 27.65 -13.19 -10.58
N ALA A 449 26.72 -12.86 -9.69
CA ALA A 449 25.30 -12.67 -9.99
C ALA A 449 25.04 -11.41 -10.82
N LEU A 450 25.73 -10.29 -10.54
CA LEU A 450 25.67 -9.07 -11.34
C LEU A 450 26.09 -9.30 -12.79
N ARG A 451 27.13 -10.14 -13.02
CA ARG A 451 27.55 -10.55 -14.37
C ARG A 451 26.53 -11.42 -15.10
N LYS A 452 25.57 -12.01 -14.38
CA LYS A 452 24.47 -12.82 -14.92
C LYS A 452 23.17 -12.01 -15.10
N GLN A 453 23.24 -10.68 -15.12
CA GLN A 453 22.09 -9.84 -15.44
C GLN A 453 21.47 -10.22 -16.79
N ARG A 454 20.16 -10.06 -16.89
CA ARG A 454 19.41 -10.34 -18.11
C ARG A 454 18.53 -9.15 -18.44
N ASN A 455 18.29 -8.96 -19.73
CA ASN A 455 17.38 -7.94 -20.23
C ASN A 455 16.07 -8.63 -20.62
N LEU A 456 14.95 -8.09 -20.17
CA LEU A 456 13.61 -8.46 -20.64
C LEU A 456 13.05 -7.29 -21.43
N GLN A 457 12.75 -7.52 -22.70
CA GLN A 457 12.14 -6.51 -23.58
C GLN A 457 10.97 -7.14 -24.32
N LEU A 458 9.76 -6.84 -23.88
CA LEU A 458 8.50 -7.38 -24.39
C LEU A 458 7.64 -6.25 -24.95
N CYS A 459 7.18 -6.43 -26.18
CA CYS A 459 6.06 -5.69 -26.73
C CYS A 459 4.82 -6.57 -26.55
N LEU A 460 3.97 -6.21 -25.60
CA LEU A 460 2.80 -7.02 -25.27
C LEU A 460 1.69 -6.80 -26.28
N TRP A 461 0.94 -7.85 -26.56
CA TRP A 461 -0.16 -7.77 -27.49
C TRP A 461 -1.41 -7.19 -26.83
N GLU A 462 -1.71 -7.68 -25.63
CA GLU A 462 -2.85 -7.28 -24.81
C GLU A 462 -2.56 -7.56 -23.32
N SER A 463 -3.41 -7.01 -22.46
CA SER A 463 -3.45 -7.37 -21.04
C SER A 463 -4.82 -7.94 -20.71
N ILE A 464 -4.84 -9.12 -20.09
CA ILE A 464 -6.08 -9.79 -19.70
C ILE A 464 -6.19 -9.77 -18.17
N GLN A 465 -7.35 -9.33 -17.68
CA GLN A 465 -7.71 -9.52 -16.28
C GLN A 465 -8.30 -10.92 -16.12
N TYR A 466 -7.80 -11.72 -15.19
CA TYR A 466 -8.36 -13.01 -14.88
C TYR A 466 -9.05 -12.95 -13.52
N ILE A 467 -10.31 -13.41 -13.51
CA ILE A 467 -11.07 -13.70 -12.32
C ILE A 467 -10.80 -15.17 -12.04
N SER A 468 -10.23 -15.55 -10.90
CA SER A 468 -10.54 -16.83 -10.23
C SER A 468 -9.61 -17.14 -9.05
N PRO A 469 -10.15 -17.77 -7.97
CA PRO A 469 -9.37 -18.55 -7.00
C PRO A 469 -8.73 -19.83 -7.58
N LYS A 470 -9.11 -20.27 -8.78
CA LYS A 470 -8.44 -21.32 -9.57
C LYS A 470 -8.64 -20.97 -11.03
N LEU A 471 -7.66 -20.33 -11.69
CA LEU A 471 -7.69 -20.01 -13.12
C LEU A 471 -8.56 -21.03 -13.86
N HIS A 472 -9.76 -20.61 -14.30
CA HIS A 472 -10.85 -21.51 -14.69
C HIS A 472 -10.29 -22.71 -15.44
N LYS A 473 -10.83 -23.93 -15.18
CA LYS A 473 -10.28 -25.27 -15.51
C LYS A 473 -9.69 -25.51 -16.93
N ARG A 474 -9.65 -24.51 -17.82
CA ARG A 474 -9.13 -24.53 -19.17
C ARG A 474 -8.46 -23.23 -19.64
N LEU A 475 -7.98 -22.33 -18.77
CA LEU A 475 -7.27 -21.14 -19.27
C LEU A 475 -6.04 -21.59 -20.07
N THR A 476 -6.06 -21.29 -21.38
CA THR A 476 -4.91 -21.48 -22.25
C THR A 476 -4.07 -20.22 -22.17
N ILE A 477 -2.95 -20.30 -21.45
CA ILE A 477 -2.04 -19.17 -21.29
C ILE A 477 -1.29 -18.98 -22.60
N ARG A 478 -1.42 -17.79 -23.18
CA ARG A 478 -0.81 -17.43 -24.46
C ARG A 478 0.47 -16.65 -24.23
N SER A 479 1.41 -16.79 -25.17
CA SER A 479 2.61 -15.97 -25.18
C SER A 479 2.27 -14.51 -25.46
N ASP A 480 3.06 -13.60 -24.88
CA ASP A 480 2.99 -12.14 -25.08
C ASP A 480 1.70 -11.46 -24.61
N ILE A 481 0.92 -12.15 -23.77
CA ILE A 481 -0.22 -11.60 -23.04
C ILE A 481 0.17 -11.34 -21.59
N TYR A 482 -0.12 -10.14 -21.10
CA TYR A 482 0.10 -9.78 -19.71
C TYR A 482 -1.12 -10.09 -18.85
N TYR A 483 -1.02 -11.09 -17.98
CA TYR A 483 -2.11 -11.55 -17.14
C TYR A 483 -2.07 -10.86 -15.77
N LEU A 484 -3.21 -10.27 -15.40
CA LEU A 484 -3.41 -9.51 -14.18
C LEU A 484 -4.56 -10.11 -13.38
N PRO A 485 -4.41 -10.35 -12.07
CA PRO A 485 -5.52 -10.81 -11.26
C PRO A 485 -6.57 -9.70 -11.13
N ALA A 486 -7.84 -10.05 -11.29
CA ALA A 486 -8.98 -9.17 -11.00
C ALA A 486 -9.22 -9.02 -9.48
N PHE A 487 -8.75 -9.97 -8.69
CA PHE A 487 -8.90 -10.02 -7.23
C PHE A 487 -7.54 -9.96 -6.52
N PRO A 488 -7.48 -9.51 -5.25
CA PRO A 488 -6.21 -9.39 -4.53
C PRO A 488 -5.63 -10.75 -4.19
N ASN A 489 -4.29 -10.77 -4.09
CA ASN A 489 -3.52 -11.57 -3.13
C ASN A 489 -4.01 -13.00 -2.88
N GLN A 490 -4.57 -13.69 -3.88
CA GLN A 490 -4.84 -15.10 -3.71
C GLN A 490 -3.53 -15.88 -3.75
N PHE A 491 -2.47 -15.30 -4.32
CA PHE A 491 -1.29 -16.03 -4.73
C PHE A 491 -0.01 -15.21 -4.57
N GLY A 492 1.10 -15.88 -4.30
CA GLY A 492 2.41 -15.29 -4.01
C GLY A 492 3.03 -14.38 -5.10
N PHE A 493 2.31 -14.01 -6.17
CA PHE A 493 2.72 -13.07 -7.22
C PHE A 493 1.57 -12.10 -7.60
N ASP A 494 1.89 -11.01 -8.30
CA ASP A 494 0.93 -9.96 -8.66
C ASP A 494 0.54 -9.96 -10.14
N SER A 495 1.37 -10.49 -11.03
CA SER A 495 1.07 -10.66 -12.46
C SER A 495 2.01 -11.65 -13.13
N PHE A 496 1.69 -12.07 -14.36
CA PHE A 496 2.57 -12.94 -15.13
C PHE A 496 2.47 -12.76 -16.65
N VAL A 497 3.48 -13.26 -17.37
CA VAL A 497 3.52 -13.34 -18.84
C VAL A 497 4.35 -14.54 -19.28
N ILE A 498 3.96 -15.20 -20.37
CA ILE A 498 4.82 -16.16 -21.07
C ILE A 498 5.48 -15.44 -22.25
N HIS A 499 6.81 -15.54 -22.37
CA HIS A 499 7.55 -15.07 -23.54
C HIS A 499 8.73 -16.00 -23.80
N ASP A 500 8.99 -16.32 -25.08
CA ASP A 500 10.06 -17.25 -25.48
C ASP A 500 10.06 -18.59 -24.70
N ASN A 501 8.86 -19.14 -24.45
CA ASN A 501 8.68 -20.36 -23.66
C ASN A 501 9.24 -20.26 -22.22
N ILE A 502 9.26 -19.05 -21.64
CA ILE A 502 9.63 -18.76 -20.25
C ILE A 502 8.44 -18.09 -19.57
N LEU A 503 8.08 -18.58 -18.37
CA LEU A 503 7.04 -17.96 -17.54
C LEU A 503 7.71 -16.93 -16.62
N TYR A 504 7.33 -15.67 -16.75
CA TYR A 504 7.77 -14.59 -15.87
C TYR A 504 6.64 -14.26 -14.89
N LEU A 505 6.90 -14.45 -13.60
CA LEU A 505 6.02 -14.13 -12.49
C LEU A 505 6.54 -12.85 -11.83
N PHE A 506 5.71 -11.83 -11.69
CA PHE A 506 6.11 -10.54 -11.12
C PHE A 506 5.49 -10.33 -9.74
N LYS A 507 6.31 -9.92 -8.77
CA LYS A 507 5.85 -9.44 -7.46
C LYS A 507 6.31 -8.00 -7.25
N PHE A 508 5.37 -7.05 -7.22
CA PHE A 508 5.63 -5.65 -6.93
C PHE A 508 5.74 -5.48 -5.42
N THR A 509 6.88 -4.96 -4.95
CA THR A 509 7.06 -4.75 -3.52
C THR A 509 7.95 -3.56 -3.18
N ILE A 510 7.56 -2.88 -2.11
CA ILE A 510 8.34 -1.85 -1.43
C ILE A 510 8.91 -2.33 -0.09
N LYS A 511 8.54 -3.55 0.33
CA LYS A 511 8.98 -4.14 1.60
C LYS A 511 10.44 -4.57 1.48
N ALA A 512 11.17 -4.45 2.59
CA ALA A 512 12.56 -4.90 2.66
C ALA A 512 12.66 -6.43 2.82
N THR A 513 11.58 -7.08 3.25
CA THR A 513 11.50 -8.53 3.37
C THR A 513 10.15 -8.99 2.84
N HIS A 514 10.16 -10.03 2.00
CA HIS A 514 8.96 -10.55 1.37
C HIS A 514 9.03 -12.07 1.26
N ASP A 515 8.00 -12.77 1.72
CA ASP A 515 7.88 -14.22 1.57
C ASP A 515 7.20 -14.59 0.25
N ILE A 516 7.33 -15.83 -0.21
CA ILE A 516 6.61 -16.32 -1.39
C ILE A 516 5.63 -17.38 -0.91
N GLU A 517 4.36 -17.06 -0.98
CA GLU A 517 3.28 -18.02 -0.73
C GLU A 517 3.26 -19.08 -1.83
N ASP A 518 2.82 -20.29 -1.52
CA ASP A 518 2.68 -21.32 -2.54
C ASP A 518 1.61 -20.90 -3.56
N PHE A 519 1.94 -21.03 -4.84
CA PHE A 519 1.10 -20.57 -5.94
C PHE A 519 1.02 -21.61 -7.06
N PHE A 520 1.57 -22.81 -6.87
CA PHE A 520 1.61 -23.82 -7.94
C PHE A 520 0.21 -24.30 -8.33
N GLU A 521 -0.70 -24.43 -7.36
CA GLU A 521 -2.05 -24.98 -7.56
C GLU A 521 -2.90 -24.17 -8.56
N ILE A 522 -2.66 -22.87 -8.68
CA ILE A 522 -3.30 -21.98 -9.66
C ILE A 522 -3.06 -22.46 -11.09
N PHE A 523 -1.86 -22.99 -11.32
CA PHE A 523 -1.37 -23.33 -12.64
C PHE A 523 -1.66 -24.78 -13.01
N ASP A 524 -2.14 -25.62 -12.07
CA ASP A 524 -2.37 -27.04 -12.30
C ASP A 524 -3.42 -27.32 -13.38
N ASN A 525 -4.37 -26.40 -13.58
CA ASN A 525 -5.41 -26.51 -14.60
C ASN A 525 -5.13 -25.67 -15.86
N CYS A 526 -4.00 -24.98 -15.92
CA CYS A 526 -3.65 -24.14 -17.06
C CYS A 526 -2.95 -24.95 -18.15
N THR A 527 -3.22 -24.62 -19.41
CA THR A 527 -2.49 -25.18 -20.55
C THR A 527 -1.59 -24.11 -21.18
N GLY A 528 -0.56 -24.53 -21.93
CA GLY A 528 0.41 -23.62 -22.55
C GLY A 528 1.56 -23.19 -21.63
N LEU A 529 1.63 -23.70 -20.41
CA LEU A 529 2.71 -23.42 -19.48
C LEU A 529 4.03 -24.09 -19.89
N PRO A 530 5.18 -23.39 -19.77
CA PRO A 530 6.48 -24.02 -19.96
C PRO A 530 6.85 -24.91 -18.77
N PRO A 531 7.85 -25.81 -18.91
CA PRO A 531 8.37 -26.59 -17.79
C PRO A 531 8.84 -25.71 -16.61
N ARG A 532 8.67 -26.16 -15.36
CA ARG A 532 8.99 -25.36 -14.14
C ARG A 532 10.41 -24.80 -14.09
N LYS A 533 11.39 -25.50 -14.66
CA LYS A 533 12.80 -25.03 -14.78
C LYS A 533 12.92 -23.71 -15.58
N ASP A 534 11.93 -23.41 -16.40
CA ASP A 534 11.84 -22.24 -17.26
C ASP A 534 10.94 -21.16 -16.64
N TRP A 535 10.64 -21.24 -15.35
CA TRP A 535 9.92 -20.21 -14.61
C TRP A 535 10.90 -19.23 -13.95
N ARG A 536 10.52 -17.96 -13.92
CA ARG A 536 11.32 -16.85 -13.38
C ARG A 536 10.44 -16.04 -12.45
N PHE A 537 10.77 -16.02 -11.16
CA PHE A 537 10.07 -15.18 -10.21
C PHE A 537 10.86 -13.90 -10.00
N ILE A 538 10.26 -12.76 -10.33
CA ILE A 538 10.92 -11.46 -10.36
C ILE A 538 10.25 -10.50 -9.37
N PHE A 539 10.99 -10.13 -8.33
CA PHE A 539 10.60 -9.03 -7.46
C PHE A 539 10.86 -7.69 -8.16
N VAL A 540 9.79 -6.95 -8.44
CA VAL A 540 9.82 -5.61 -9.03
C VAL A 540 9.77 -4.58 -7.92
N ARG A 541 10.79 -3.72 -7.85
CA ARG A 541 10.93 -2.73 -6.79
C ARG A 541 11.14 -1.33 -7.35
N PRO A 542 10.79 -0.28 -6.60
CA PRO A 542 11.17 1.07 -6.98
C PRO A 542 12.66 1.28 -6.69
N HIS A 543 13.35 1.95 -7.62
CA HIS A 543 14.78 2.24 -7.51
C HIS A 543 15.15 3.08 -6.26
N GLU A 544 14.20 3.83 -5.71
CA GLU A 544 14.49 4.80 -4.65
C GLU A 544 14.46 4.21 -3.24
N ILE A 545 14.14 2.93 -3.08
CA ILE A 545 14.18 2.27 -1.78
C ILE A 545 15.59 1.67 -1.59
N PRO A 546 16.42 2.24 -0.69
CA PRO A 546 17.82 1.85 -0.56
C PRO A 546 18.02 0.45 0.02
N ASN A 547 17.01 -0.10 0.68
CA ASN A 547 17.13 -1.35 1.42
C ASN A 547 17.29 -2.53 0.46
N THR A 548 18.21 -3.45 0.78
CA THR A 548 18.28 -4.77 0.14
C THR A 548 16.98 -5.53 0.39
N LEU A 549 16.38 -6.10 -0.67
CA LEU A 549 15.25 -7.01 -0.51
C LEU A 549 15.78 -8.35 -0.03
N LYS A 550 15.16 -8.85 1.02
CA LYS A 550 15.36 -10.19 1.57
C LYS A 550 14.14 -11.04 1.25
N CYS A 551 14.35 -12.29 0.89
CA CYS A 551 13.30 -13.29 0.79
C CYS A 551 13.69 -14.49 1.66
N PRO A 552 12.85 -14.89 2.64
CA PRO A 552 13.09 -16.08 3.45
C PRO A 552 13.34 -17.33 2.59
N PHE A 553 13.96 -18.35 3.21
CA PHE A 553 14.09 -19.63 2.54
C PHE A 553 12.71 -20.28 2.40
N GLN A 554 12.45 -20.81 1.22
CA GLN A 554 11.15 -21.36 0.87
C GLN A 554 10.88 -22.68 1.59
N SER A 555 9.70 -22.79 2.19
CA SER A 555 9.28 -23.95 2.98
C SER A 555 9.05 -25.17 2.10
N THR A 556 8.41 -25.01 0.93
CA THR A 556 8.03 -26.11 0.03
C THR A 556 9.12 -26.47 -0.98
N ASP A 557 9.25 -27.76 -1.32
CA ASP A 557 10.26 -28.23 -2.27
C ASP A 557 10.08 -27.64 -3.67
N ALA A 558 8.83 -27.40 -4.09
CA ALA A 558 8.53 -26.82 -5.39
C ALA A 558 9.06 -25.38 -5.52
N LEU A 559 8.98 -24.58 -4.45
CA LEU A 559 9.51 -23.21 -4.42
C LEU A 559 11.04 -23.17 -4.28
N ARG A 560 11.68 -24.24 -3.77
CA ARG A 560 13.16 -24.31 -3.66
C ARG A 560 13.86 -24.40 -5.01
N ASP A 561 13.20 -24.99 -6.01
CA ASP A 561 13.71 -25.08 -7.38
C ASP A 561 13.46 -23.82 -8.21
N LEU A 562 12.66 -22.89 -7.70
CA LEU A 562 12.32 -21.64 -8.37
C LEU A 562 13.51 -20.68 -8.38
N THR A 563 13.90 -20.22 -9.56
CA THR A 563 14.97 -19.23 -9.66
C THR A 563 14.43 -17.84 -9.39
N LEU A 564 14.90 -17.23 -8.30
CA LEU A 564 14.50 -15.89 -7.87
C LEU A 564 15.37 -14.81 -8.49
N TYR A 565 14.72 -13.74 -8.93
CA TYR A 565 15.33 -12.55 -9.49
C TYR A 565 14.76 -11.30 -8.85
N SER A 566 15.49 -10.20 -8.97
CA SER A 566 15.03 -8.87 -8.58
C SER A 566 15.32 -7.87 -9.68
N THR A 567 14.47 -6.87 -9.80
CA THR A 567 14.61 -5.74 -10.73
C THR A 567 14.22 -4.45 -10.03
N GLU A 568 14.78 -3.35 -10.50
CA GLU A 568 14.42 -2.01 -10.06
C GLU A 568 13.83 -1.22 -11.24
N ILE A 569 12.68 -0.61 -11.02
CA ILE A 569 12.06 0.32 -11.96
C ILE A 569 12.09 1.73 -11.39
N MET A 570 12.33 2.70 -12.27
CA MET A 570 12.37 4.11 -11.89
C MET A 570 10.94 4.66 -11.89
N VAL A 571 10.47 5.18 -10.77
CA VAL A 571 9.17 5.85 -10.72
C VAL A 571 9.35 7.28 -11.19
N ARG A 572 9.01 7.53 -12.47
CA ARG A 572 9.22 8.81 -13.13
C ARG A 572 8.24 9.85 -12.61
N VAL A 573 8.78 10.99 -12.20
CA VAL A 573 8.01 12.21 -11.94
C VAL A 573 8.59 13.29 -12.84
N MET A 574 7.82 13.72 -13.84
CA MET A 574 8.11 14.98 -14.51
C MET A 574 7.60 16.04 -13.57
N TYR A 575 8.53 16.79 -12.98
CA TYR A 575 8.20 18.04 -12.34
C TYR A 575 7.72 18.97 -13.44
N ASP A 576 6.46 19.41 -13.35
CA ASP A 576 6.00 20.53 -14.16
C ASP A 576 7.00 21.66 -13.86
N ALA A 577 7.78 22.07 -14.86
CA ALA A 577 8.55 23.28 -14.73
C ALA A 577 7.56 24.37 -14.29
N PRO A 578 7.85 25.13 -13.22
CA PRO A 578 6.85 25.99 -12.59
C PRO A 578 6.14 26.85 -13.65
N ASN A 579 4.82 26.69 -13.75
CA ASN A 579 3.94 27.35 -14.71
C ASN A 579 3.80 28.85 -14.39
N THR A 580 4.88 29.60 -14.49
CA THR A 580 4.90 31.06 -14.50
C THR A 580 5.39 31.56 -15.84
N PHE A 581 4.59 31.40 -16.90
CA PHE A 581 4.74 32.22 -18.10
C PHE A 581 3.38 32.63 -18.68
N PRO A 582 3.23 33.89 -19.17
CA PRO A 582 1.95 34.39 -19.65
C PRO A 582 1.56 33.74 -20.98
N LEU A 583 0.26 33.59 -21.21
CA LEU A 583 -0.35 33.31 -22.51
C LEU A 583 0.21 34.30 -23.56
N ILE A 584 1.18 33.86 -24.36
CA ILE A 584 1.59 34.53 -25.60
C ILE A 584 1.31 33.56 -26.73
N ARG A 585 0.74 34.10 -27.81
CA ARG A 585 0.34 33.39 -29.04
C ARG A 585 1.38 32.36 -29.49
N THR A 586 0.85 31.21 -29.82
CA THR A 586 1.48 29.95 -30.24
C THR A 586 2.34 30.10 -31.50
N GLU A 587 3.62 30.40 -31.34
CA GLU A 587 4.64 29.79 -32.20
C GLU A 587 5.13 28.55 -31.46
N THR A 588 4.95 27.36 -32.06
CA THR A 588 5.49 26.11 -31.54
C THR A 588 7.01 26.17 -31.60
N SER A 589 7.61 26.71 -30.54
CA SER A 589 9.07 26.83 -30.43
C SER A 589 9.69 25.43 -30.45
N GLN A 590 10.71 25.24 -31.29
CA GLN A 590 11.54 24.03 -31.25
C GLN A 590 12.56 24.17 -30.13
N ARG A 591 12.60 23.20 -29.22
CA ARG A 591 13.60 23.13 -28.15
C ARG A 591 14.66 22.10 -28.52
N LYS A 592 15.93 22.50 -28.48
CA LYS A 592 17.05 21.57 -28.55
C LYS A 592 17.10 20.73 -27.27
N ARG A 593 17.27 19.43 -27.42
CA ARG A 593 17.28 18.40 -26.39
C ARG A 593 18.59 17.64 -26.48
N MET A 594 19.18 17.35 -25.33
CA MET A 594 20.36 16.49 -25.21
C MET A 594 20.16 15.63 -23.97
N TYR A 595 20.09 14.32 -24.16
CA TYR A 595 19.73 13.40 -23.09
C TYR A 595 20.67 13.51 -21.88
N ASN A 596 21.98 13.73 -22.09
CA ASN A 596 22.95 13.91 -21.00
C ASN A 596 22.68 15.16 -20.14
N ILE A 597 22.08 16.22 -20.70
CA ILE A 597 21.83 17.50 -20.04
C ILE A 597 20.45 17.50 -19.38
N ASP A 598 19.40 17.21 -20.14
CA ASP A 598 18.02 17.39 -19.66
C ASP A 598 17.26 16.09 -19.41
N ARG A 599 17.90 14.93 -19.65
CA ARG A 599 17.32 13.59 -19.48
C ARG A 599 16.01 13.39 -20.24
N TYR A 600 15.77 14.20 -21.28
CA TYR A 600 14.55 14.13 -22.07
C TYR A 600 14.54 12.89 -22.95
N VAL A 601 13.45 12.13 -22.88
CA VAL A 601 13.20 10.94 -23.70
C VAL A 601 11.91 11.18 -24.46
N PRO A 602 11.90 11.14 -25.80
CA PRO A 602 10.69 11.35 -26.58
C PRO A 602 9.56 10.43 -26.13
N GLY A 603 8.38 11.00 -25.91
CA GLY A 603 7.17 10.27 -25.61
C GLY A 603 6.72 9.42 -26.81
N TRP A 604 5.89 8.41 -26.54
CA TRP A 604 5.24 7.65 -27.61
C TRP A 604 4.28 8.56 -28.37
N GLY A 605 4.34 8.52 -29.70
CA GLY A 605 3.56 9.39 -30.59
C GLY A 605 4.08 10.82 -30.68
N GLU A 606 5.21 11.16 -30.05
CA GLU A 606 5.76 12.51 -30.12
C GLU A 606 6.47 12.76 -31.46
N ILE A 607 6.22 13.92 -32.07
CA ILE A 607 7.00 14.36 -33.22
C ILE A 607 8.27 15.05 -32.75
N ILE A 608 9.41 14.49 -33.17
CA ILE A 608 10.75 14.99 -32.88
C ILE A 608 11.51 15.32 -34.16
N PHE A 609 12.61 16.04 -34.03
CA PHE A 609 13.58 16.28 -35.08
C PHE A 609 14.85 15.52 -34.75
N ILE A 610 15.17 14.50 -35.54
CA ILE A 610 16.32 13.62 -35.31
C ILE A 610 17.15 13.47 -36.59
N ARG A 611 18.45 13.21 -36.45
CA ARG A 611 19.32 12.88 -37.58
C ARG A 611 19.15 11.41 -37.92
N LEU A 612 18.81 11.10 -39.16
CA LEU A 612 18.71 9.72 -39.64
C LEU A 612 20.07 9.29 -40.19
N ALA A 613 20.35 7.98 -40.14
CA ALA A 613 21.61 7.43 -40.64
C ALA A 613 21.72 7.47 -42.18
N ALA A 614 20.57 7.55 -42.86
CA ALA A 614 20.46 7.70 -44.30
C ALA A 614 19.41 8.77 -44.62
N ASP A 615 19.66 9.53 -45.67
CA ASP A 615 18.67 10.44 -46.22
C ASP A 615 17.43 9.65 -46.67
N LEU A 616 16.24 10.23 -46.47
CA LEU A 616 15.01 9.61 -46.98
C LEU A 616 15.00 9.68 -48.52
N TYR A 617 14.31 8.76 -49.17
CA TYR A 617 14.22 8.74 -50.64
C TYR A 617 13.07 9.65 -51.11
N GLY A 618 13.37 10.66 -51.92
CA GLY A 618 12.38 11.51 -52.59
C GLY A 618 12.65 13.02 -52.54
N PRO A 619 11.82 13.85 -53.18
CA PRO A 619 12.03 15.29 -53.30
C PRO A 619 11.64 16.05 -52.04
N GLY A 620 12.57 16.79 -51.45
CA GLY A 620 12.37 17.39 -50.12
C GLY A 620 12.72 16.44 -48.96
N SER A 621 13.24 15.24 -49.26
CA SER A 621 13.85 14.38 -48.24
C SER A 621 15.13 14.95 -47.63
N THR A 622 15.67 16.02 -48.23
CA THR A 622 16.81 16.75 -47.70
C THR A 622 16.44 17.24 -46.31
N ALA A 623 17.19 16.76 -45.34
CA ALA A 623 17.15 17.25 -43.98
C ALA A 623 17.20 18.79 -43.95
N ASP A 624 16.81 19.39 -42.81
CA ASP A 624 17.05 20.82 -42.64
C ASP A 624 18.55 21.16 -42.89
N ASN A 625 18.90 22.45 -43.00
CA ASN A 625 20.31 22.86 -43.21
C ASN A 625 21.29 22.28 -42.16
N CYS A 626 20.79 21.66 -41.09
CA CYS A 626 21.53 21.02 -40.01
C CYS A 626 21.42 19.48 -39.99
N GLY A 627 20.84 18.83 -41.00
CA GLY A 627 20.76 17.36 -41.06
C GLY A 627 19.61 16.73 -40.27
N TYR A 628 18.63 17.49 -39.79
CA TYR A 628 17.48 16.95 -39.05
C TYR A 628 16.28 16.60 -39.93
N HIS A 629 15.64 15.47 -39.62
CA HIS A 629 14.37 15.03 -40.18
C HIS A 629 13.29 15.06 -39.10
N LYS A 630 12.07 15.44 -39.49
CA LYS A 630 10.88 15.22 -38.66
C LYS A 630 10.64 13.70 -38.55
N ALA A 631 10.31 13.21 -37.37
CA ALA A 631 10.02 11.79 -37.16
C ALA A 631 9.05 11.60 -35.99
N LEU A 632 8.13 10.64 -36.12
CA LEU A 632 7.20 10.25 -35.06
C LEU A 632 7.86 9.17 -34.19
N ALA A 633 8.10 9.46 -32.90
CA ALA A 633 8.66 8.50 -31.96
C ALA A 633 7.64 7.42 -31.59
N LEU A 634 8.00 6.15 -31.80
CA LEU A 634 7.18 4.98 -31.44
C LEU A 634 7.59 4.35 -30.12
N GLY A 635 8.80 4.63 -29.72
CA GLY A 635 9.40 4.18 -28.48
C GLY A 635 10.83 4.66 -28.42
N ALA A 636 11.30 4.85 -27.20
CA ALA A 636 12.68 5.15 -26.91
C ALA A 636 13.14 4.24 -25.78
N SER A 637 14.32 3.65 -25.94
CA SER A 637 14.99 2.86 -24.92
C SER A 637 16.34 3.48 -24.59
N ILE A 638 16.77 3.30 -23.34
CA ILE A 638 18.01 3.87 -22.82
C ILE A 638 18.91 2.69 -22.48
N SER A 639 20.03 2.56 -23.18
CA SER A 639 21.03 1.50 -22.98
C SER A 639 22.41 2.12 -22.70
N ASP A 640 23.39 1.93 -23.57
CA ASP A 640 24.63 2.73 -23.63
C ASP A 640 24.46 4.00 -24.49
N PHE A 641 23.33 4.08 -25.20
CA PHE A 641 22.89 5.18 -26.06
C PHE A 641 21.36 5.33 -25.94
N LEU A 642 20.83 6.43 -26.49
CA LEU A 642 19.40 6.62 -26.67
C LEU A 642 18.99 5.98 -28.00
N GLU A 643 18.25 4.88 -27.95
CA GLU A 643 17.71 4.20 -29.13
C GLU A 643 16.25 4.60 -29.32
N VAL A 644 15.94 5.30 -30.40
CA VAL A 644 14.58 5.77 -30.71
C VAL A 644 14.09 5.07 -31.97
N THR A 645 13.00 4.32 -31.85
CA THR A 645 12.28 3.79 -33.01
C THR A 645 11.35 4.89 -33.51
N VAL A 646 11.52 5.30 -34.76
CA VAL A 646 10.75 6.40 -35.35
C VAL A 646 10.10 6.02 -36.67
N PHE A 647 8.97 6.62 -37.00
CA PHE A 647 8.52 6.73 -38.38
C PHE A 647 8.99 8.07 -38.96
N PRO A 648 9.82 8.06 -40.01
CA PRO A 648 10.24 9.31 -40.63
C PRO A 648 9.03 10.07 -41.22
N VAL A 649 9.06 11.40 -41.08
CA VAL A 649 8.09 12.30 -41.72
C VAL A 649 8.84 13.08 -42.79
N PRO A 650 8.99 12.53 -44.02
CA PRO A 650 9.57 13.27 -45.12
C PRO A 650 8.82 14.58 -45.37
N ASP A 651 9.57 15.67 -45.42
CA ASP A 651 9.07 17.00 -45.75
C ASP A 651 9.08 17.15 -47.27
N TYR A 652 8.16 16.47 -47.94
CA TYR A 652 8.01 16.60 -49.38
C TYR A 652 7.37 17.97 -49.69
N SER A 653 8.15 19.04 -49.56
CA SER A 653 7.71 20.41 -49.80
C SER A 653 8.44 21.15 -50.91
N ALA A 654 9.43 20.50 -51.53
CA ALA A 654 10.14 21.04 -52.67
C ALA A 654 9.68 20.35 -53.96
N THR A 655 9.72 21.07 -55.07
CA THR A 655 9.71 20.41 -56.38
C THR A 655 10.96 19.54 -56.47
N ASP A 656 10.80 18.31 -56.98
CA ASP A 656 11.94 17.43 -57.17
C ASP A 656 12.97 18.10 -58.07
N PRO A 657 14.20 18.36 -57.62
CA PRO A 657 15.20 18.98 -58.49
C PRO A 657 15.52 18.11 -59.72
N LYS A 658 15.21 16.81 -59.70
CA LYS A 658 15.42 15.89 -60.82
C LYS A 658 14.22 15.78 -61.76
N SER A 659 13.02 15.50 -61.25
CA SER A 659 11.81 15.31 -62.06
C SER A 659 10.96 16.57 -62.26
N ASN A 660 11.24 17.65 -61.51
CA ASN A 660 10.46 18.88 -61.45
C ASN A 660 8.98 18.68 -61.08
N LEU A 661 8.63 17.52 -60.52
CA LEU A 661 7.29 17.20 -60.02
C LEU A 661 7.08 17.85 -58.65
N SER A 662 5.83 18.22 -58.34
CA SER A 662 5.47 18.50 -56.96
C SER A 662 5.67 17.23 -56.13
N SER A 663 5.86 17.42 -54.83
CA SER A 663 6.04 16.32 -53.89
C SER A 663 4.90 15.31 -53.87
N THR A 664 3.66 15.79 -53.97
CA THR A 664 2.47 14.95 -54.15
C THR A 664 2.53 14.20 -55.49
N ASP A 665 2.83 14.89 -56.58
CA ASP A 665 2.88 14.27 -57.92
C ASP A 665 4.01 13.25 -58.03
N TRP A 666 5.14 13.51 -57.37
CA TRP A 666 6.25 12.58 -57.31
C TRP A 666 5.86 11.31 -56.56
N LEU A 667 5.21 11.42 -55.40
CA LEU A 667 4.74 10.25 -54.65
C LEU A 667 3.70 9.47 -55.46
N LEU A 668 2.79 10.17 -56.14
CA LEU A 668 1.80 9.56 -57.04
C LEU A 668 2.43 8.90 -58.28
N SER A 669 3.64 9.31 -58.68
CA SER A 669 4.40 8.67 -59.76
C SER A 669 5.18 7.42 -59.34
N GLN A 670 5.31 7.16 -58.03
CA GLN A 670 6.04 5.98 -57.54
C GLN A 670 5.26 4.67 -57.81
N PRO A 671 5.92 3.51 -57.67
CA PRO A 671 5.23 2.22 -57.60
C PRO A 671 4.19 2.15 -56.46
N ASP A 672 3.12 1.36 -56.63
CA ASP A 672 1.99 1.31 -55.69
C ASP A 672 2.36 0.72 -54.31
N ASP A 673 3.33 -0.18 -54.27
CA ASP A 673 3.93 -0.69 -53.03
C ASP A 673 4.63 0.41 -52.25
N PHE A 674 5.35 1.31 -52.93
CA PHE A 674 5.96 2.49 -52.31
C PHE A 674 4.92 3.50 -51.82
N LYS A 675 3.84 3.74 -52.58
CA LYS A 675 2.74 4.62 -52.15
C LYS A 675 2.07 4.10 -50.89
N LYS A 676 1.87 2.79 -50.78
CA LYS A 676 1.27 2.17 -49.58
C LYS A 676 2.10 2.44 -48.33
N MET A 677 3.43 2.56 -48.44
CA MET A 677 4.27 2.91 -47.29
C MET A 677 4.06 4.33 -46.75
N HIS A 678 3.31 5.19 -47.43
CA HIS A 678 3.14 6.60 -47.07
C HIS A 678 1.72 6.89 -46.61
N ILE A 679 1.60 7.37 -45.37
CA ILE A 679 0.32 7.78 -44.80
C ILE A 679 0.28 9.31 -44.78
N PRO A 680 -0.74 9.96 -45.36
CA PRO A 680 -0.84 11.41 -45.34
C PRO A 680 -1.01 11.93 -43.90
N MET A 681 -0.24 12.96 -43.56
CA MET A 681 -0.38 13.73 -42.33
C MET A 681 -1.39 14.86 -42.54
N PRO A 682 -2.12 15.30 -41.51
CA PRO A 682 -2.99 16.46 -41.61
C PRO A 682 -2.16 17.71 -41.91
N TYR A 683 -2.70 18.64 -42.68
CA TYR A 683 -2.10 19.96 -42.94
C TYR A 683 -3.19 21.03 -42.88
N GLU A 684 -2.85 22.21 -42.38
CA GLU A 684 -3.78 23.33 -42.34
C GLU A 684 -3.98 23.84 -43.77
N THR A 685 -5.22 23.71 -44.27
CA THR A 685 -5.59 24.43 -45.49
C THR A 685 -5.69 25.89 -45.12
N PRO A 686 -4.95 26.81 -45.76
CA PRO A 686 -5.06 28.23 -45.46
C PRO A 686 -6.53 28.62 -45.64
N LEU A 687 -7.17 29.10 -44.56
CA LEU A 687 -8.53 29.63 -44.68
C LEU A 687 -8.50 30.66 -45.83
N PRO A 688 -9.46 30.60 -46.78
CA PRO A 688 -9.50 31.56 -47.87
C PRO A 688 -9.45 32.94 -47.23
N THR A 689 -8.37 33.67 -47.54
CA THR A 689 -8.14 35.00 -46.96
C THR A 689 -9.29 35.86 -47.44
N ALA A 690 -10.26 36.13 -46.56
CA ALA A 690 -11.40 36.98 -46.90
C ALA A 690 -10.82 38.32 -47.37
N ALA A 691 -10.93 38.58 -48.67
CA ALA A 691 -10.47 39.82 -49.25
C ALA A 691 -11.21 40.95 -48.53
N ALA A 692 -10.46 41.77 -47.80
CA ALA A 692 -10.93 43.04 -47.28
C ALA A 692 -11.10 44.02 -48.46
N SER A 693 -12.09 43.77 -49.30
CA SER A 693 -12.61 44.72 -50.27
C SER A 693 -14.11 44.55 -50.28
N GLY A 694 -14.80 45.51 -49.66
CA GLY A 694 -16.25 45.61 -49.74
C GLY A 694 -16.64 45.90 -51.18
N ASP A 695 -16.99 44.85 -51.92
CA ASP A 695 -17.86 44.95 -53.08
C ASP A 695 -18.67 43.65 -53.19
N SER A 696 -19.97 43.82 -53.03
CA SER A 696 -20.98 42.77 -53.00
C SER A 696 -21.41 42.44 -54.43
N ASP A 697 -20.66 41.57 -55.12
CA ASP A 697 -21.17 40.62 -56.13
C ASP A 697 -19.98 39.89 -56.77
N VAL A 698 -19.56 38.78 -56.16
CA VAL A 698 -18.71 37.80 -56.85
C VAL A 698 -19.25 36.41 -56.55
N THR A 699 -19.82 35.81 -57.59
CA THR A 699 -20.21 34.41 -57.67
C THR A 699 -19.07 33.50 -57.19
N HIS A 700 -19.41 32.56 -56.31
CA HIS A 700 -18.51 31.57 -55.74
C HIS A 700 -17.63 30.91 -56.82
N SER A 701 -16.40 31.39 -56.97
CA SER A 701 -15.34 30.62 -57.61
C SER A 701 -14.98 29.50 -56.65
N SER A 702 -15.48 28.29 -56.94
CA SER A 702 -15.04 27.07 -56.30
C SER A 702 -13.54 26.95 -56.53
N ALA A 703 -12.75 27.17 -55.49
CA ALA A 703 -11.37 26.70 -55.48
C ALA A 703 -11.40 25.22 -55.93
N PRO A 704 -10.53 24.80 -56.86
CA PRO A 704 -10.51 23.42 -57.29
C PRO A 704 -10.41 22.53 -56.04
N PRO A 705 -11.27 21.49 -55.91
CA PRO A 705 -11.18 20.58 -54.78
C PRO A 705 -9.74 20.10 -54.72
N GLN A 706 -9.14 20.19 -53.52
CA GLN A 706 -7.81 19.65 -53.30
C GLN A 706 -7.78 18.24 -53.89
N PRO A 707 -6.70 17.86 -54.60
CA PRO A 707 -6.58 16.50 -55.10
C PRO A 707 -6.78 15.59 -53.89
N SER A 708 -7.77 14.69 -53.95
CA SER A 708 -7.99 13.68 -52.93
C SER A 708 -6.73 12.84 -52.88
N ILE A 709 -5.84 13.15 -51.93
CA ILE A 709 -4.61 12.40 -51.72
C ILE A 709 -5.08 11.02 -51.24
N PRO A 710 -4.89 9.94 -52.01
CA PRO A 710 -5.42 8.65 -51.63
C PRO A 710 -4.61 8.14 -50.44
N THR A 711 -5.16 8.27 -49.24
CA THR A 711 -4.77 7.44 -48.11
C THR A 711 -4.85 5.99 -48.59
N PRO A 712 -3.83 5.14 -48.35
CA PRO A 712 -3.93 3.74 -48.71
C PRO A 712 -5.26 3.19 -48.16
N VAL A 713 -6.12 2.61 -49.00
CA VAL A 713 -7.46 2.15 -48.59
C VAL A 713 -7.41 1.24 -47.35
N ALA A 714 -6.31 0.49 -47.22
CA ALA A 714 -6.04 -0.39 -46.08
C ALA A 714 -5.69 0.33 -44.76
N PHE A 715 -5.39 1.63 -44.78
CA PHE A 715 -5.12 2.42 -43.58
C PHE A 715 -6.41 3.00 -42.96
N GLY A 716 -7.40 3.37 -43.79
CA GLY A 716 -8.65 3.98 -43.36
C GLY A 716 -8.63 5.52 -43.44
N ASP A 717 -9.26 6.19 -42.48
CA ASP A 717 -9.35 7.65 -42.43
C ASP A 717 -7.97 8.32 -42.23
N PRO A 718 -7.80 9.61 -42.61
CA PRO A 718 -6.56 10.36 -42.37
C PRO A 718 -6.16 10.39 -40.88
N LEU A 719 -4.86 10.58 -40.61
CA LEU A 719 -4.35 10.73 -39.24
C LEU A 719 -4.83 12.03 -38.59
N GLU A 720 -5.22 11.96 -37.31
CA GLU A 720 -5.47 13.14 -36.48
C GLU A 720 -4.26 13.47 -35.59
N PHE A 721 -3.84 14.76 -35.57
CA PHE A 721 -2.76 15.24 -34.71
C PHE A 721 -3.15 16.48 -33.93
N GLY A 722 -3.16 16.37 -32.61
CA GLY A 722 -3.38 17.51 -31.72
C GLY A 722 -2.26 18.54 -31.87
N GLY A 723 -2.59 19.73 -32.36
CA GLY A 723 -1.64 20.87 -32.42
C GLY A 723 -0.64 20.84 -33.57
N TRP A 724 -0.73 19.89 -34.50
CA TRP A 724 0.07 19.90 -35.73
C TRP A 724 -0.46 20.97 -36.70
N LYS A 725 0.43 21.89 -37.11
CA LYS A 725 0.10 23.04 -37.97
C LYS A 725 1.12 23.19 -39.09
N ASP A 726 1.32 22.13 -39.86
CA ASP A 726 2.08 22.27 -41.10
C ASP A 726 1.13 22.81 -42.18
N ASN A 727 1.57 23.84 -42.90
CA ASN A 727 0.84 24.41 -44.02
C ASN A 727 1.16 23.69 -45.34
N LYS A 728 1.99 22.65 -45.26
CA LYS A 728 2.40 21.84 -46.40
C LYS A 728 1.95 20.39 -46.20
N PRO A 729 1.60 19.69 -47.28
CA PRO A 729 1.34 18.27 -47.20
C PRO A 729 2.61 17.57 -46.71
N SER A 730 2.43 16.73 -45.69
CA SER A 730 3.48 15.89 -45.12
C SER A 730 2.98 14.45 -45.14
N TRP A 731 3.91 13.50 -45.14
CA TRP A 731 3.58 12.09 -45.13
C TRP A 731 4.40 11.40 -44.06
N LEU A 732 3.81 10.41 -43.42
CA LEU A 732 4.47 9.51 -42.50
C LEU A 732 4.90 8.28 -43.29
N LEU A 733 6.20 8.02 -43.32
CA LEU A 733 6.73 6.78 -43.87
C LEU A 733 6.51 5.67 -42.83
N ALA A 734 5.54 4.79 -43.08
CA ALA A 734 5.10 3.70 -42.21
C ALA A 734 6.09 2.52 -42.18
N VAL A 735 7.38 2.81 -42.25
CA VAL A 735 8.49 1.87 -42.13
C VAL A 735 9.33 2.34 -40.94
N PRO A 736 9.30 1.60 -39.81
CA PRO A 736 9.96 2.07 -38.60
C PRO A 736 11.48 2.01 -38.80
N GLN A 737 12.16 3.09 -38.45
CA GLN A 737 13.61 3.18 -38.44
C GLN A 737 14.13 3.23 -37.02
N LEU A 738 15.22 2.51 -36.76
CA LEU A 738 15.90 2.52 -35.48
C LEU A 738 17.02 3.55 -35.51
N VAL A 739 16.89 4.60 -34.69
CA VAL A 739 17.91 5.66 -34.61
C VAL A 739 18.66 5.51 -33.31
N ARG A 740 19.98 5.30 -33.41
CA ARG A 740 20.88 5.27 -32.25
C ARG A 740 21.55 6.62 -32.11
N SER A 741 21.30 7.26 -30.98
CA SER A 741 21.86 8.57 -30.63
C SER A 741 22.71 8.43 -29.38
N GLU A 742 23.99 8.79 -29.46
CA GLU A 742 24.78 8.99 -28.25
C GLU A 742 24.12 10.05 -27.36
N TYR A 743 24.34 9.96 -26.05
CA TYR A 743 23.67 10.87 -25.09
C TYR A 743 24.01 12.34 -25.25
N ASN A 744 25.12 12.63 -25.94
CA ASN A 744 25.61 13.98 -26.22
C ASN A 744 25.13 14.50 -27.58
N ILE A 745 24.35 13.73 -28.35
CA ILE A 745 23.83 14.18 -29.65
C ILE A 745 22.55 14.99 -29.42
N GLU A 746 22.54 16.20 -29.99
CA GLU A 746 21.36 17.07 -30.00
C GLU A 746 20.27 16.50 -30.90
N PHE A 747 19.03 16.46 -30.40
CA PHE A 747 17.81 16.37 -31.19
C PHE A 747 16.89 17.55 -30.85
N LYS A 748 15.79 17.78 -31.58
CA LYS A 748 14.83 18.84 -31.24
C LYS A 748 13.46 18.24 -30.95
N SER A 749 12.73 18.84 -30.02
CA SER A 749 11.33 18.53 -29.75
C SER A 749 10.49 19.81 -29.87
N PHE A 750 9.20 19.68 -30.14
CA PHE A 750 8.29 20.82 -30.01
C PHE A 750 8.08 21.19 -28.53
N ASN A 751 7.76 22.46 -28.26
CA ASN A 751 7.36 22.94 -26.94
C ASN A 751 6.11 23.84 -27.05
N PRO A 752 4.93 23.39 -26.59
CA PRO A 752 4.68 22.07 -25.99
C PRO A 752 4.90 20.91 -27.01
N PRO A 753 5.17 19.68 -26.55
CA PRO A 753 5.31 18.52 -27.44
C PRO A 753 4.07 18.32 -28.32
N VAL A 754 4.29 18.00 -29.60
CA VAL A 754 3.21 17.60 -30.51
C VAL A 754 3.12 16.08 -30.46
N VAL A 755 2.01 15.55 -29.92
CA VAL A 755 1.82 14.12 -29.65
C VAL A 755 0.59 13.62 -30.37
N MET A 756 0.74 12.50 -31.09
CA MET A 756 -0.36 11.76 -31.70
C MET A 756 -1.23 11.11 -30.62
N ASN A 757 -2.55 11.06 -30.80
CA ASN A 757 -3.43 10.40 -29.83
C ASN A 757 -3.17 8.86 -29.80
N ALA A 758 -3.57 8.20 -28.72
CA ALA A 758 -3.27 6.79 -28.51
C ALA A 758 -3.95 5.86 -29.55
N ASP A 759 -5.14 6.22 -30.02
CA ASP A 759 -5.91 5.44 -30.99
C ASP A 759 -5.22 5.43 -32.35
N GLU A 760 -4.68 6.57 -32.77
CA GLU A 760 -3.92 6.73 -34.01
C GLU A 760 -2.59 5.99 -33.99
N ILE A 761 -1.89 6.00 -32.86
CA ILE A 761 -0.67 5.20 -32.68
C ILE A 761 -1.02 3.70 -32.81
N SER A 762 -2.14 3.28 -32.25
CA SER A 762 -2.62 1.90 -32.32
C SER A 762 -2.99 1.50 -33.75
N ARG A 763 -3.72 2.37 -34.46
CA ARG A 763 -4.08 2.19 -35.88
C ARG A 763 -2.84 2.08 -36.76
N LEU A 764 -1.87 2.96 -36.56
CA LEU A 764 -0.60 2.97 -37.26
C LEU A 764 0.21 1.69 -37.06
N ARG A 765 0.22 1.14 -35.83
CA ARG A 765 0.84 -0.15 -35.54
C ARG A 765 0.12 -1.29 -36.23
N GLY A 766 -1.21 -1.30 -36.20
CA GLY A 766 -2.03 -2.27 -36.91
C GLY A 766 -1.69 -2.29 -38.41
N TYR A 767 -1.61 -1.11 -39.02
CA TYR A 767 -1.21 -0.96 -40.42
C TYR A 767 0.18 -1.53 -40.71
N CYS A 768 1.19 -1.14 -39.92
CA CYS A 768 2.57 -1.57 -40.13
C CYS A 768 2.74 -3.08 -40.01
N ARG A 769 1.99 -3.73 -39.11
CA ARG A 769 2.00 -5.20 -38.98
C ARG A 769 1.44 -5.88 -40.22
N THR A 770 0.26 -5.45 -40.67
CA THR A 770 -0.36 -5.99 -41.89
C THR A 770 0.54 -5.79 -43.11
N PHE A 771 1.16 -4.62 -43.21
CA PHE A 771 2.08 -4.30 -44.28
C PHE A 771 3.37 -5.13 -44.24
N ALA A 772 3.97 -5.32 -43.06
CA ALA A 772 5.15 -6.16 -42.89
C ALA A 772 4.88 -7.63 -43.25
N GLN A 773 3.71 -8.16 -42.87
CA GLN A 773 3.28 -9.51 -43.26
C GLN A 773 3.18 -9.66 -44.78
N GLN A 774 2.61 -8.67 -45.48
CA GLN A 774 2.51 -8.68 -46.95
C GLN A 774 3.88 -8.64 -47.64
N LEU A 775 4.83 -7.84 -47.13
CA LEU A 775 6.19 -7.78 -47.67
C LEU A 775 6.94 -9.11 -47.54
N VAL A 776 6.82 -9.79 -46.39
CA VAL A 776 7.42 -11.10 -46.17
C VAL A 776 6.81 -12.13 -47.13
N SER A 777 5.49 -12.13 -47.32
CA SER A 777 4.81 -13.03 -48.26
C SER A 777 5.22 -12.80 -49.73
N ASN A 778 5.47 -11.55 -50.14
CA ASN A 778 5.88 -11.24 -51.51
C ASN A 778 7.36 -11.54 -51.78
N THR A 779 8.23 -11.37 -50.77
CA THR A 779 9.67 -11.66 -50.89
C THR A 779 9.94 -13.16 -51.06
N ILE A 780 9.14 -14.01 -50.40
CA ILE A 780 9.23 -15.49 -50.54
C ILE A 780 8.89 -15.98 -51.95
N ILE A 781 8.15 -15.19 -52.75
CA ILE A 781 7.78 -15.55 -54.13
C ILE A 781 8.84 -15.09 -55.15
N GLN A 782 9.74 -14.16 -54.80
CA GLN A 782 10.73 -13.58 -55.72
C GLN A 782 12.18 -14.09 -55.57
N GLU A 783 12.50 -14.95 -54.62
CA GLU A 783 13.87 -15.49 -54.41
C GLU A 783 14.38 -16.49 -55.49
N SER A 784 13.67 -16.68 -56.60
CA SER A 784 14.15 -17.48 -57.73
C SER A 784 14.57 -16.65 -58.93
N ARG A 785 15.66 -15.86 -58.79
CA ARG A 785 16.66 -15.48 -59.81
C ARG A 785 17.40 -14.21 -59.40
N LEU A 786 18.67 -14.35 -58.99
CA LEU A 786 19.66 -13.26 -59.07
C LEU A 786 20.82 -13.69 -59.97
N PRO A 787 21.35 -12.80 -60.84
CA PRO A 787 22.54 -13.06 -61.67
C PRO A 787 23.84 -12.76 -60.90
N PRO A 788 25.00 -13.27 -61.37
CA PRO A 788 26.25 -13.15 -60.64
C PRO A 788 26.86 -11.74 -60.83
N GLY A 789 27.29 -11.12 -59.73
CA GLY A 789 27.94 -9.82 -59.72
C GLY A 789 29.26 -9.86 -58.94
N ASN A 790 30.34 -9.65 -59.69
CA ASN A 790 31.77 -9.65 -59.36
C ASN A 790 32.20 -9.01 -58.03
N ASP A 791 33.14 -9.71 -57.40
CA ASP A 791 34.15 -9.17 -56.50
C ASP A 791 35.09 -8.19 -57.22
N ASP A 792 35.39 -7.05 -56.61
CA ASP A 792 36.76 -6.56 -56.42
C ASP A 792 36.81 -5.19 -55.68
N ILE A 793 37.93 -4.96 -54.99
CA ILE A 793 38.58 -3.68 -54.65
C ILE A 793 38.63 -3.24 -53.15
N VAL A 794 39.75 -3.65 -52.52
CA VAL A 794 40.81 -2.85 -51.83
C VAL A 794 40.52 -2.04 -50.54
N SER A 795 41.08 -2.60 -49.45
CA SER A 795 41.81 -2.02 -48.30
C SER A 795 42.41 -0.59 -48.39
N ARG A 796 42.22 0.24 -47.34
CA ARG A 796 43.24 1.11 -46.66
C ARG A 796 42.60 1.88 -45.47
N ARG A 797 43.01 1.67 -44.21
CA ARG A 797 44.11 2.30 -43.43
C ARG A 797 43.87 3.78 -43.04
N SER A 798 43.73 4.04 -41.73
CA SER A 798 44.62 4.86 -40.86
C SER A 798 43.87 5.73 -39.82
N ASP A 799 44.20 5.52 -38.55
CA ASP A 799 44.00 6.46 -37.43
C ASP A 799 44.78 7.77 -37.63
N PRO A 800 44.43 8.82 -36.86
CA PRO A 800 45.48 9.48 -36.09
C PRO A 800 45.11 9.83 -34.64
N LEU A 801 46.18 9.89 -33.86
CA LEU A 801 46.33 10.08 -32.42
C LEU A 801 46.48 11.55 -31.99
N LEU A 802 46.21 11.80 -30.69
CA LEU A 802 46.69 12.86 -29.75
C LEU A 802 46.00 14.25 -29.74
N PRO A 803 46.14 15.09 -28.67
CA PRO A 803 46.90 14.92 -27.41
C PRO A 803 46.16 15.25 -26.07
N ALA A 804 46.85 14.92 -24.97
CA ALA A 804 46.59 15.28 -23.58
C ALA A 804 47.00 16.73 -23.23
N SER A 805 46.36 17.33 -22.21
CA SER A 805 46.91 18.50 -21.50
C SER A 805 46.63 18.46 -19.98
N HIS A 806 47.71 18.67 -19.23
CA HIS A 806 47.79 19.02 -17.80
C HIS A 806 46.88 20.20 -17.39
N ASN A 807 46.40 20.20 -16.14
CA ASN A 807 46.72 21.29 -15.20
C ASN A 807 46.36 20.96 -13.74
N ASP A 808 47.29 21.34 -12.87
CA ASP A 808 47.27 21.24 -11.41
C ASP A 808 46.55 22.42 -10.72
N SER A 809 46.14 22.16 -9.47
CA SER A 809 46.18 23.06 -8.30
C SER A 809 45.28 24.30 -8.27
N TYR A 810 44.37 24.36 -7.28
CA TYR A 810 44.38 25.44 -6.28
C TYR A 810 43.73 24.98 -4.95
N ARG A 811 44.51 25.12 -3.88
CA ARG A 811 44.20 24.90 -2.47
C ARG A 811 44.02 26.27 -1.82
N GLN A 812 42.90 26.53 -1.15
CA GLN A 812 42.79 27.67 -0.22
C GLN A 812 42.11 27.23 1.09
N GLN A 813 42.87 27.36 2.17
CA GLN A 813 42.41 27.35 3.55
C GLN A 813 41.89 28.74 3.93
N LEU A 814 40.88 28.81 4.82
CA LEU A 814 40.75 29.93 5.76
C LEU A 814 40.20 29.46 7.11
N LYS A 815 40.68 30.13 8.15
CA LYS A 815 40.77 29.80 9.57
C LYS A 815 39.55 30.20 10.41
N GLN A 816 39.30 29.39 11.45
CA GLN A 816 39.04 29.66 12.88
C GLN A 816 38.32 30.95 13.36
N ASN A 817 37.35 30.75 14.27
CA ASN A 817 37.17 31.36 15.62
C ASN A 817 36.01 30.60 16.34
N THR A 818 36.20 29.93 17.50
CA THR A 818 36.12 30.39 18.92
C THR A 818 34.84 31.18 19.24
N SER A 819 34.02 30.98 20.29
CA SER A 819 34.13 30.31 21.60
C SER A 819 32.77 30.29 22.36
N HIS A 820 32.65 29.39 23.35
CA HIS A 820 31.83 29.41 24.60
C HIS A 820 30.29 29.53 24.55
N ASP A 821 29.57 28.54 25.11
CA ASP A 821 29.10 28.56 26.52
C ASP A 821 28.58 27.17 26.96
N ARG A 822 29.02 26.67 28.13
CA ARG A 822 28.63 25.35 28.68
C ARG A 822 27.77 25.57 29.92
N GLY A 823 26.46 25.36 29.80
CA GLY A 823 25.52 25.32 30.91
C GLY A 823 25.50 23.94 31.60
N ASN A 824 25.74 23.93 32.90
CA ASN A 824 25.57 22.79 33.80
C ASN A 824 24.11 22.34 33.87
N HIS A 825 23.82 21.08 33.49
CA HIS A 825 22.56 20.42 33.85
C HIS A 825 22.79 19.45 35.00
N THR A 826 22.29 19.82 36.17
CA THR A 826 22.10 18.92 37.32
C THR A 826 20.90 18.02 37.03
N THR A 827 21.14 16.75 36.75
CA THR A 827 20.09 15.72 36.67
C THR A 827 19.64 15.34 38.09
N GLY A 828 18.41 15.74 38.43
CA GLY A 828 17.73 15.34 39.66
C GLY A 828 17.29 13.87 39.58
N GLY A 829 18.14 12.97 40.05
CA GLY A 829 17.77 11.58 40.32
C GLY A 829 16.99 11.47 41.64
N SER A 830 15.91 10.69 41.64
CA SER A 830 15.09 10.45 42.83
C SER A 830 15.92 9.83 43.99
N PRO A 831 15.70 10.22 45.26
CA PRO A 831 16.39 9.64 46.42
C PRO A 831 16.28 8.11 46.53
N ALA A 832 15.23 7.52 45.94
CA ALA A 832 15.05 6.07 45.89
C ALA A 832 16.10 5.38 45.00
N TRP A 833 16.56 6.04 43.94
CA TRP A 833 17.64 5.54 43.08
C TRP A 833 18.99 5.55 43.80
N GLN A 834 19.29 6.60 44.58
CA GLN A 834 20.52 6.65 45.37
C GLN A 834 20.53 5.59 46.49
N ALA A 835 19.36 5.27 47.07
CA ALA A 835 19.22 4.22 48.08
C ALA A 835 19.40 2.80 47.50
N LEU A 836 18.92 2.55 46.27
CA LEU A 836 19.06 1.25 45.62
C LEU A 836 20.53 0.95 45.25
N PHE A 837 21.27 1.95 44.76
CA PHE A 837 22.72 1.83 44.47
C PHE A 837 23.60 1.87 45.73
N ALA A 838 23.08 2.35 46.84
CA ALA A 838 23.75 2.27 48.14
C ALA A 838 23.66 0.86 48.78
N SER A 839 22.78 -0.01 48.28
CA SER A 839 22.59 -1.38 48.79
C SER A 839 23.82 -2.26 48.54
N ASP A 840 24.36 -2.84 49.61
CA ASP A 840 25.47 -3.80 49.54
C ASP A 840 25.10 -5.08 48.77
N ALA A 841 23.81 -5.40 48.61
CA ALA A 841 23.39 -6.52 47.77
C ALA A 841 23.60 -6.20 46.29
N VAL A 842 23.23 -4.99 45.86
CA VAL A 842 23.40 -4.49 44.49
C VAL A 842 24.89 -4.29 44.18
N ARG A 843 25.66 -3.72 45.11
CA ARG A 843 27.12 -3.58 44.99
C ARG A 843 27.83 -4.95 44.88
N ARG A 844 27.40 -5.96 45.64
CA ARG A 844 27.94 -7.32 45.55
C ARG A 844 27.55 -8.01 44.24
N ALA A 845 26.33 -7.80 43.75
CA ALA A 845 25.90 -8.33 42.46
C ALA A 845 26.70 -7.71 41.30
N LEU A 846 26.84 -6.37 41.27
CA LEU A 846 27.66 -5.64 40.27
C LEU A 846 29.14 -6.04 40.31
N LYS A 847 29.71 -6.24 41.50
CA LYS A 847 31.09 -6.73 41.64
C LYS A 847 31.23 -8.16 41.11
N LYS A 848 30.25 -9.01 41.38
CA LYS A 848 30.21 -10.40 40.88
C LYS A 848 30.06 -10.45 39.35
N PHE A 849 29.29 -9.53 38.77
CA PHE A 849 29.18 -9.32 37.32
C PHE A 849 30.52 -8.87 36.73
N SER A 850 31.18 -7.84 37.29
CA SER A 850 32.50 -7.37 36.82
C SER A 850 33.57 -8.46 36.89
N ASP A 851 33.55 -9.31 37.92
CA ASP A 851 34.49 -10.42 38.08
C ASP A 851 34.17 -11.62 37.16
N GLN A 852 32.90 -11.81 36.79
CA GLN A 852 32.45 -12.88 35.89
C GLN A 852 32.68 -12.50 34.42
N ASP A 853 32.56 -11.22 34.08
CA ASP A 853 32.88 -10.65 32.78
C ASP A 853 34.40 -10.69 32.51
N LYS A 854 35.22 -10.37 33.52
CA LYS A 854 36.68 -10.54 33.45
C LYS A 854 37.11 -12.00 33.27
N ARG A 855 36.33 -12.97 33.79
CA ARG A 855 36.60 -14.41 33.63
C ARG A 855 36.13 -14.95 32.28
N LEU A 856 35.09 -14.37 31.70
CA LEU A 856 34.63 -14.67 30.34
C LEU A 856 35.59 -14.07 29.31
N ALA A 857 36.01 -12.82 29.50
CA ALA A 857 37.05 -12.17 28.69
C ALA A 857 38.40 -12.92 28.78
N ALA A 858 38.84 -13.33 29.98
CA ALA A 858 40.08 -14.10 30.13
C ALA A 858 40.00 -15.54 29.56
N ARG A 859 38.80 -16.09 29.35
CA ARG A 859 38.59 -17.38 28.66
C ARG A 859 38.51 -17.26 27.14
N LEU A 860 38.13 -16.09 26.64
CA LEU A 860 38.09 -15.79 25.20
C LEU A 860 39.47 -15.42 24.63
N VAL A 861 40.43 -15.06 25.49
CA VAL A 861 41.80 -14.68 25.10
C VAL A 861 42.79 -15.86 25.10
N ALA A 862 42.39 -17.06 25.57
CA ALA A 862 43.33 -18.16 25.80
C ALA A 862 43.47 -19.19 24.66
N ASP A 863 42.67 -19.13 23.60
CA ASP A 863 42.76 -20.05 22.46
C ASP A 863 42.61 -19.28 21.14
N GLY A 864 43.73 -19.04 20.43
CA GLY A 864 43.70 -18.65 19.03
C GLY A 864 44.70 -17.56 18.64
N ASP A 865 45.89 -18.03 18.27
CA ASP A 865 47.05 -17.31 17.73
C ASP A 865 46.75 -16.24 16.65
N ASN A 866 47.44 -15.10 16.82
CA ASN A 866 48.08 -14.22 15.82
C ASN A 866 47.37 -13.98 14.48
N ASP A 867 46.89 -12.75 14.27
CA ASP A 867 47.55 -11.82 13.35
C ASP A 867 47.13 -10.39 13.70
N ASP A 868 48.15 -9.56 13.93
CA ASP A 868 48.08 -8.13 14.23
C ASP A 868 47.54 -7.35 13.00
N ASP A 869 46.60 -6.43 13.23
CA ASP A 869 46.59 -5.06 12.69
C ASP A 869 45.32 -4.35 13.19
N ASP A 870 45.45 -3.75 14.37
CA ASP A 870 44.53 -2.76 14.95
C ASP A 870 44.78 -1.39 14.29
N ASP A 871 43.74 -0.80 13.70
CA ASP A 871 43.58 0.66 13.54
C ASP A 871 42.10 0.96 13.24
N ASP A 872 41.22 0.81 14.24
CA ASP A 872 39.82 1.26 14.18
C ASP A 872 39.66 2.54 15.03
N GLU A 873 39.93 3.70 14.42
CA GLU A 873 39.36 4.98 14.81
C GLU A 873 38.21 5.32 13.84
N ASP A 874 37.06 5.62 14.43
CA ASP A 874 35.90 6.36 13.90
C ASP A 874 34.96 5.66 12.88
N ASP A 875 33.73 5.37 13.32
CA ASP A 875 32.59 6.21 12.92
C ASP A 875 31.32 5.94 13.75
N ASP A 876 30.82 7.04 14.30
CA ASP A 876 29.58 7.23 15.05
C ASP A 876 28.34 6.85 14.24
N ASP A 877 27.60 5.82 14.67
CA ASP A 877 26.18 5.62 14.34
C ASP A 877 25.46 4.79 15.43
N SER A 878 25.77 5.08 16.70
CA SER A 878 25.05 4.53 17.87
C SER A 878 24.09 5.54 18.50
N GLU A 879 23.41 6.35 17.69
CA GLU A 879 22.19 7.06 18.14
C GLU A 879 20.98 6.12 18.04
N SER A 880 20.91 5.16 18.97
CA SER A 880 19.68 4.64 19.61
C SER A 880 19.93 3.35 20.41
N GLU A 881 21.07 3.22 21.08
CA GLU A 881 21.04 2.52 22.37
C GLU A 881 20.37 3.45 23.40
N GLU A 882 19.07 3.70 23.19
CA GLU A 882 18.21 4.17 24.27
C GLU A 882 18.50 3.27 25.47
N ILE A 883 18.84 3.91 26.59
CA ILE A 883 19.16 3.26 27.86
C ILE A 883 18.02 2.31 28.21
N MET A 884 18.17 1.05 27.79
CA MET A 884 17.16 0.03 27.98
C MET A 884 17.04 -0.20 29.48
N ASP A 885 15.84 -0.04 30.02
CA ASP A 885 15.59 -0.29 31.42
C ASP A 885 16.10 -1.69 31.79
N PRO A 886 16.89 -1.85 32.86
CA PRO A 886 17.47 -3.15 33.21
C PRO A 886 16.44 -4.27 33.43
N ILE A 887 15.21 -3.94 33.83
CA ILE A 887 14.14 -4.94 33.96
C ILE A 887 13.63 -5.33 32.58
N GLU A 888 13.50 -4.38 31.64
CA GLU A 888 13.14 -4.66 30.25
C GLU A 888 14.20 -5.51 29.52
N TYR A 889 15.48 -5.25 29.79
CA TYR A 889 16.58 -6.11 29.35
C TYR A 889 16.47 -7.52 29.95
N CYS A 890 16.14 -7.62 31.25
CA CYS A 890 15.89 -8.90 31.90
C CYS A 890 14.67 -9.62 31.31
N ARG A 891 13.58 -8.91 30.98
CA ARG A 891 12.38 -9.49 30.35
C ARG A 891 12.69 -10.10 28.99
N ARG A 892 13.44 -9.38 28.14
CA ARG A 892 13.86 -9.92 26.83
C ARG A 892 14.66 -11.22 26.92
N LEU A 893 15.41 -11.40 28.00
CA LEU A 893 16.31 -12.53 28.19
C LEU A 893 15.79 -13.57 29.21
N ALA A 894 14.61 -13.34 29.81
CA ALA A 894 14.05 -14.18 30.88
C ALA A 894 13.84 -15.64 30.43
N SER A 895 13.49 -15.86 29.16
CA SER A 895 13.32 -17.19 28.57
C SER A 895 14.63 -17.95 28.38
N GLN A 896 15.76 -17.25 28.36
CA GLN A 896 17.08 -17.82 28.09
C GLN A 896 17.92 -17.95 29.36
N ILE A 897 17.67 -17.09 30.35
CA ILE A 897 18.47 -16.99 31.59
C ILE A 897 17.52 -17.09 32.79
N PRO A 898 17.45 -18.23 33.49
CA PRO A 898 16.51 -18.44 34.61
C PRO A 898 16.63 -17.43 35.76
N VAL A 899 17.83 -16.84 35.96
CA VAL A 899 18.04 -15.78 36.95
C VAL A 899 17.31 -14.49 36.58
N TYR A 900 17.18 -14.18 35.28
CA TYR A 900 16.46 -13.01 34.81
C TYR A 900 14.95 -13.20 34.92
N ALA A 901 14.43 -14.40 34.65
CA ALA A 901 13.03 -14.73 34.95
C ALA A 901 12.69 -14.45 36.42
N LYS A 902 13.55 -14.88 37.36
CA LYS A 902 13.35 -14.59 38.79
C LYS A 902 13.45 -13.10 39.14
N LEU A 903 14.31 -12.35 38.46
CA LEU A 903 14.43 -10.89 38.66
C LEU A 903 13.19 -10.14 38.17
N VAL A 904 12.64 -10.55 37.02
CA VAL A 904 11.39 -10.02 36.48
C VAL A 904 10.22 -10.37 37.39
N GLU A 905 10.11 -11.64 37.80
CA GLU A 905 9.07 -12.11 38.72
C GLU A 905 9.09 -11.36 40.06
N GLU A 906 10.28 -11.17 40.65
CA GLU A 906 10.46 -10.44 41.90
C GLU A 906 10.18 -8.93 41.74
N HIS A 907 10.54 -8.35 40.60
CA HIS A 907 10.19 -6.96 40.29
C HIS A 907 8.68 -6.79 40.18
N ASP A 908 8.02 -7.65 39.40
CA ASP A 908 6.58 -7.57 39.17
C ASP A 908 5.79 -7.86 40.46
N ARG A 909 6.28 -8.77 41.30
CA ARG A 909 5.76 -8.99 42.66
C ARG A 909 5.84 -7.71 43.51
N LYS A 910 6.98 -7.02 43.53
CA LYS A 910 7.15 -5.77 44.30
C LYS A 910 6.33 -4.60 43.76
N VAL A 911 6.19 -4.50 42.44
CA VAL A 911 5.31 -3.51 41.81
C VAL A 911 3.87 -3.77 42.24
N ARG A 912 3.43 -5.03 42.23
CA ARG A 912 2.09 -5.44 42.70
C ARG A 912 1.88 -5.14 44.18
N GLU A 913 2.85 -5.47 45.04
CA GLU A 913 2.78 -5.15 46.48
C GLU A 913 2.69 -3.66 46.75
N ARG A 914 3.47 -2.84 46.03
CA ARG A 914 3.39 -1.37 46.15
C ARG A 914 2.04 -0.84 45.68
N ARG A 915 1.54 -1.34 44.55
CA ARG A 915 0.21 -0.98 44.03
C ARG A 915 -0.89 -1.31 45.04
N ASN A 916 -0.83 -2.49 45.65
CA ASN A 916 -1.77 -2.89 46.69
C ASN A 916 -1.68 -1.99 47.93
N LEU A 917 -0.47 -1.63 48.36
CA LEU A 917 -0.26 -0.70 49.47
C LEU A 917 -0.79 0.70 49.16
N ASP A 918 -0.56 1.20 47.96
CA ASP A 918 -1.07 2.50 47.51
C ASP A 918 -2.61 2.51 47.46
N ILE A 919 -3.23 1.40 47.01
CA ILE A 919 -4.68 1.20 47.05
C ILE A 919 -5.17 1.17 48.50
N SER A 920 -4.53 0.43 49.40
CA SER A 920 -4.90 0.39 50.83
C SER A 920 -4.80 1.76 51.48
N ASN A 921 -3.71 2.50 51.26
CA ASN A 921 -3.53 3.85 51.78
C ASN A 921 -4.57 4.83 51.22
N TRP A 922 -4.95 4.67 49.95
CA TRP A 922 -6.00 5.46 49.33
C TRP A 922 -7.37 5.18 49.98
N ILE A 923 -7.72 3.90 50.19
CA ILE A 923 -8.95 3.50 50.88
C ILE A 923 -8.98 4.10 52.30
N GLU A 924 -7.89 3.99 53.06
CA GLU A 924 -7.79 4.59 54.41
C GLU A 924 -7.92 6.12 54.39
N SER A 925 -7.37 6.78 53.37
CA SER A 925 -7.50 8.23 53.20
C SER A 925 -8.92 8.67 52.84
N VAL A 926 -9.68 7.85 52.12
CA VAL A 926 -11.08 8.12 51.77
C VAL A 926 -11.99 7.82 52.97
N ALA A 927 -11.74 6.73 53.70
CA ALA A 927 -12.50 6.35 54.89
C ALA A 927 -12.20 7.25 56.12
N GLY A 928 -11.02 7.87 56.18
CA GLY A 928 -10.58 8.73 57.28
C GLY A 928 -10.98 10.20 57.16
N ALA A 929 -11.69 10.61 56.11
CA ALA A 929 -12.19 11.98 55.99
C ALA A 929 -13.25 12.23 57.08
N PRO A 930 -13.03 13.16 58.03
CA PRO A 930 -13.99 13.41 59.09
C PRO A 930 -15.30 13.90 58.48
N GLU A 931 -16.41 13.22 58.79
CA GLU A 931 -17.75 13.74 58.55
C GLU A 931 -17.84 15.12 59.21
N THR A 932 -17.75 16.18 58.40
CA THR A 932 -18.06 17.52 58.86
C THR A 932 -19.55 17.55 59.22
N PRO A 933 -19.94 17.86 60.47
CA PRO A 933 -21.34 17.80 60.91
C PRO A 933 -22.27 18.84 60.27
N GLU A 934 -21.81 19.61 59.28
CA GLU A 934 -22.51 20.75 58.69
C GLU A 934 -23.50 20.38 57.56
N LEU A 935 -23.57 19.10 57.18
CA LEU A 935 -24.45 18.62 56.10
C LEU A 935 -25.69 17.85 56.58
N ALA A 936 -25.86 17.60 57.89
CA ALA A 936 -27.07 16.99 58.44
C ALA A 936 -28.24 17.99 58.66
N GLN A 937 -28.11 19.24 58.17
CA GLN A 937 -29.13 20.29 58.30
C GLN A 937 -29.53 20.98 56.98
N LYS A 938 -29.14 20.41 55.84
CA LYS A 938 -29.72 20.69 54.51
C LYS A 938 -30.37 19.43 53.99
#